data_AF-A0A660QBM5-F1
#
_entry.id   AF-A0A660QBM5-F1
#
_cell.length_a   1.000
_cell.length_b   1.000
_cell.length_c   1.000
_cell.angle_alpha   90.00
_cell.angle_beta   90.00
_cell.angle_gamma   90.00
#
_symmetry.space_group_name_H-M   'P 1'
#
loop_
_entity.id
_entity.type
_entity.pdbx_description
1 polymer ?
#
loop_
_entity_poly.entity_id
_entity_poly.type
_entity_poly.pdbx_seq_one_letter_code
_entity_poly.pdbx_strand_id
1 'polypeptide(L)'
;MAVSTFRRKIASVRVGIASPERIRSWSSGEVKKPETINYRSFKPERDGLFCERIFGPTKDYECACGKYKGKKYEGTVCERCGVRVESKEDRRKRMGHIELAAPVVHIWYLKSSPSILSTLLNISVRDLENIVYHGSRRIIERIYIVTDPKKTQFVPGDVLYETEYNIYKEAQDFDVELAVVVRNPKSPVVSDIDGEVKLKSERTITGREITWIHVRNVAKVEMRLYAGMTLLVKDGQDVEKGAEIVPEQQIPPVYAPFDGTVEVDDLSGTITVKPLTTSKEQPFTFAVPFCSRITVKDGQKVKAGDQLITGGMIEAINVPSSGKAVFGKNLNLRPLEDGSFEVLSNGTIYIEQLIEEKRYPIFEGALPYVSDGQNVKKGDHLADRFAFENEILSMSEYRVFEEFYPGMFTVEAEVENDRLIVTVTDIDPEVSKATGLTPGSIITENEYDAYRDIYPGKIQAHYGASAVKELLQKIDLEKTKAEIEAELSTLPKSGGRAMKLLKRLKVVKDLIKSGSRPEWMVLEAVPVIPPELRPMIQIEGGRFATTDLNDLYRRVINRNNRLKRLLELGAPDVIVRSEKRMLQEAVDSLIYNGRVGKSVTDRNGRALKSLTDLVKGKKGRFRRNLLGKRVDYSGRAVIVVGPELKIHQCGLPKKMALELFKPFVLAKLLNEG
;
A
#
# COMPACT_ATOMS: atom_id res chain seq x y z
N MET A 1 36.14 -42.05 -8.63
CA MET A 1 36.12 -42.22 -10.10
C MET A 1 37.53 -42.49 -10.56
N ALA A 2 37.77 -43.63 -11.20
CA ALA A 2 39.08 -43.96 -11.78
C ALA A 2 39.44 -42.89 -12.82
N VAL A 3 40.58 -42.22 -12.63
CA VAL A 3 41.11 -41.24 -13.59
C VAL A 3 41.59 -42.03 -14.79
N SER A 4 40.71 -42.16 -15.79
CA SER A 4 41.05 -42.69 -17.10
C SER A 4 42.29 -41.98 -17.64
N THR A 5 43.41 -42.69 -17.69
CA THR A 5 44.72 -42.27 -18.22
C THR A 5 44.73 -42.08 -19.74
N PHE A 6 43.62 -42.31 -20.44
CA PHE A 6 43.49 -41.97 -21.85
C PHE A 6 43.29 -40.46 -22.03
N ARG A 7 44.38 -39.74 -22.33
CA ARG A 7 44.33 -38.37 -22.87
C ARG A 7 43.67 -38.38 -24.25
N ARG A 8 42.34 -38.42 -24.30
CA ARG A 8 41.58 -38.20 -25.52
C ARG A 8 41.89 -36.78 -26.02
N LYS A 9 42.31 -36.65 -27.29
CA LYS A 9 42.48 -35.33 -27.93
C LYS A 9 41.11 -34.66 -28.00
N ILE A 10 41.02 -33.41 -27.53
CA ILE A 10 39.79 -32.61 -27.62
C ILE A 10 39.61 -32.21 -29.09
N ALA A 11 38.62 -32.79 -29.77
CA ALA A 11 38.34 -32.53 -31.18
C ALA A 11 37.41 -31.32 -31.41
N SER A 12 36.48 -31.06 -30.47
CA SER A 12 35.50 -29.98 -30.58
C SER A 12 35.09 -29.45 -29.20
N VAL A 13 34.57 -28.22 -29.19
CA VAL A 13 34.02 -27.55 -28.00
C VAL A 13 32.57 -27.16 -28.29
N ARG A 14 31.64 -27.55 -27.40
CA ARG A 14 30.22 -27.22 -27.51
C ARG A 14 29.80 -26.33 -26.34
N VAL A 15 28.99 -25.31 -26.64
CA VAL A 15 28.32 -24.47 -25.63
C VAL A 15 26.82 -24.74 -25.72
N GLY A 16 26.16 -24.84 -24.57
CA GLY A 16 24.72 -25.04 -24.48
C GLY A 16 24.17 -24.39 -23.21
N ILE A 17 22.84 -24.34 -23.11
CA ILE A 17 22.15 -23.79 -21.94
C ILE A 17 22.28 -24.78 -20.78
N ALA A 18 22.48 -24.26 -19.56
CA ALA A 18 22.58 -25.09 -18.36
C ALA A 18 21.21 -25.14 -17.67
N SER A 19 20.69 -26.34 -17.43
CA SER A 19 19.51 -26.52 -16.58
C SER A 19 19.85 -26.20 -15.12
N PRO A 20 18.87 -25.82 -14.28
CA PRO A 20 19.08 -25.66 -12.84
C PRO A 20 19.71 -26.89 -12.18
N GLU A 21 19.26 -28.09 -12.54
CA GLU A 21 19.84 -29.36 -12.09
C GLU A 21 21.32 -29.51 -12.46
N ARG A 22 21.67 -29.12 -13.70
CA ARG A 22 23.05 -29.16 -14.17
C ARG A 22 23.93 -28.17 -13.40
N ILE A 23 23.42 -26.98 -13.07
CA ILE A 23 24.11 -26.01 -12.22
C ILE A 23 24.36 -26.60 -10.83
N ARG A 24 23.37 -27.27 -10.23
CA ARG A 24 23.52 -27.98 -8.95
C ARG A 24 24.56 -29.11 -9.04
N SER A 25 24.61 -29.85 -10.16
CA SER A 25 25.58 -30.93 -10.39
C SER A 25 27.04 -30.47 -10.46
N TRP A 26 27.29 -29.23 -10.92
CA TRP A 26 28.64 -28.64 -10.92
C TRP A 26 29.05 -28.12 -9.56
N SER A 27 28.07 -27.89 -8.68
CA SER A 27 28.31 -27.25 -7.42
C SER A 27 28.89 -28.20 -6.39
N SER A 28 29.86 -27.70 -5.64
CA SER A 28 30.41 -28.37 -4.46
C SER A 28 29.73 -27.94 -3.15
N GLY A 29 28.72 -27.05 -3.22
CA GLY A 29 27.95 -26.59 -2.07
C GLY A 29 27.23 -25.26 -2.29
N GLU A 30 26.19 -25.02 -1.51
CA GLU A 30 25.42 -23.77 -1.51
C GLU A 30 26.12 -22.69 -0.68
N VAL A 31 26.24 -21.48 -1.25
CA VAL A 31 26.72 -20.28 -0.54
C VAL A 31 25.51 -19.58 0.08
N LYS A 32 25.38 -19.69 1.40
CA LYS A 32 24.24 -19.13 2.16
C LYS A 32 24.53 -17.73 2.69
N LYS A 33 25.80 -17.42 2.92
CA LYS A 33 26.25 -16.26 3.67
C LYS A 33 26.96 -15.25 2.77
N PRO A 34 26.66 -13.94 2.86
CA PRO A 34 27.34 -12.90 2.09
C PRO A 34 28.78 -12.65 2.60
N GLU A 35 29.14 -13.15 3.76
CA GLU A 35 30.45 -12.92 4.37
C GLU A 35 31.59 -13.55 3.53
N THR A 36 32.74 -12.90 3.56
CA THR A 36 33.93 -13.32 2.80
C THR A 36 34.97 -13.97 3.69
N ILE A 37 35.69 -13.16 4.46
CA ILE A 37 36.70 -13.56 5.42
C ILE A 37 36.40 -12.89 6.76
N ASN A 38 36.77 -13.56 7.84
CA ASN A 38 36.66 -13.01 9.18
C ASN A 38 37.76 -11.97 9.43
N TYR A 39 37.39 -10.79 9.91
CA TYR A 39 38.33 -9.67 10.09
C TYR A 39 39.39 -9.90 11.17
N ARG A 40 39.16 -10.79 12.15
CA ARG A 40 40.13 -11.09 13.22
C ARG A 40 41.07 -12.22 12.84
N SER A 41 40.50 -13.32 12.33
CA SER A 41 41.28 -14.53 12.03
C SER A 41 41.86 -14.57 10.62
N PHE A 42 41.40 -13.67 9.73
CA PHE A 42 41.68 -13.66 8.29
C PHE A 42 41.36 -14.99 7.58
N LYS A 43 40.60 -15.87 8.23
CA LYS A 43 40.15 -17.13 7.66
C LYS A 43 38.83 -16.95 6.92
N PRO A 44 38.58 -17.74 5.86
CA PRO A 44 37.29 -17.75 5.19
C PRO A 44 36.15 -18.07 6.14
N GLU A 45 35.05 -17.32 6.00
CA GLU A 45 33.85 -17.55 6.81
C GLU A 45 33.13 -18.84 6.35
N ARG A 46 32.52 -19.57 7.30
CA ARG A 46 31.79 -20.80 6.98
C ARG A 46 30.52 -20.46 6.18
N ASP A 47 30.23 -21.26 5.16
CA ASP A 47 29.12 -21.08 4.21
C ASP A 47 29.10 -19.75 3.44
N GLY A 48 30.18 -18.97 3.56
CA GLY A 48 30.40 -17.72 2.86
C GLY A 48 31.06 -17.88 1.49
N LEU A 49 31.37 -16.74 0.87
CA LEU A 49 31.90 -16.68 -0.50
C LEU A 49 33.28 -17.31 -0.67
N PHE A 50 34.05 -17.54 0.38
CA PHE A 50 35.39 -18.14 0.31
C PHE A 50 35.49 -19.49 1.05
N CYS A 51 34.35 -20.04 1.46
CA CYS A 51 34.26 -21.21 2.33
C CYS A 51 35.09 -22.40 1.81
N GLU A 52 35.99 -22.91 2.65
CA GLU A 52 36.86 -24.04 2.30
C GLU A 52 36.11 -25.36 2.13
N ARG A 53 34.97 -25.51 2.81
CA ARG A 53 34.10 -26.70 2.69
C ARG A 53 33.54 -26.83 1.27
N ILE A 54 33.15 -25.69 0.68
CA ILE A 54 32.55 -25.62 -0.64
C ILE A 54 33.66 -25.68 -1.70
N PHE A 55 34.61 -24.74 -1.64
CA PHE A 55 35.55 -24.52 -2.72
C PHE A 55 36.85 -25.32 -2.61
N GLY A 56 37.14 -25.95 -1.47
CA GLY A 56 38.40 -26.67 -1.23
C GLY A 56 39.37 -25.92 -0.31
N PRO A 57 40.49 -26.54 0.08
CA PRO A 57 41.37 -26.04 1.14
C PRO A 57 42.26 -24.88 0.69
N THR A 58 42.48 -23.87 1.56
CA THR A 58 43.31 -22.69 1.25
C THR A 58 44.80 -23.02 1.16
N LYS A 59 45.23 -24.09 1.86
CA LYS A 59 46.59 -24.62 1.88
C LYS A 59 46.62 -26.01 1.28
N ASP A 60 47.73 -26.37 0.65
CA ASP A 60 47.89 -27.68 0.01
C ASP A 60 47.81 -28.81 1.03
N TYR A 61 46.88 -29.74 0.80
CA TYR A 61 46.66 -30.94 1.61
C TYR A 61 46.50 -30.65 3.12
N GLU A 62 45.87 -29.52 3.47
CA GLU A 62 45.57 -29.16 4.86
C GLU A 62 44.11 -28.70 5.01
N CYS A 63 43.39 -29.28 5.97
CA CYS A 63 42.03 -28.85 6.30
C CYS A 63 42.00 -27.56 7.14
N ALA A 64 40.88 -26.80 7.12
CA ALA A 64 40.72 -25.52 7.84
C ALA A 64 41.15 -25.52 9.33
N CYS A 65 40.87 -26.62 10.04
CA CYS A 65 41.16 -26.75 11.47
C CYS A 65 42.54 -27.33 11.78
N GLY A 66 43.27 -27.82 10.77
CA GLY A 66 44.58 -28.42 10.93
C GLY A 66 44.60 -29.86 11.48
N LYS A 67 43.43 -30.53 11.65
CA LYS A 67 43.35 -31.94 12.10
C LYS A 67 44.09 -32.89 11.14
N TYR A 68 43.82 -32.75 9.85
CA TYR A 68 44.48 -33.50 8.79
C TYR A 68 45.43 -32.58 8.01
N LYS A 69 46.69 -33.01 7.91
CA LYS A 69 47.77 -32.32 7.22
C LYS A 69 48.64 -33.29 6.42
N GLY A 70 49.05 -32.85 5.24
CA GLY A 70 49.93 -33.57 4.35
C GLY A 70 49.19 -34.50 3.39
N LYS A 71 49.88 -34.90 2.33
CA LYS A 71 49.33 -35.66 1.21
C LYS A 71 48.77 -37.04 1.60
N LYS A 72 49.20 -37.60 2.73
CA LYS A 72 48.70 -38.89 3.26
C LYS A 72 47.18 -38.94 3.49
N TYR A 73 46.53 -37.80 3.72
CA TYR A 73 45.08 -37.73 3.97
C TYR A 73 44.30 -37.25 2.75
N GLU A 74 44.91 -37.23 1.57
CA GLU A 74 44.27 -36.81 0.31
C GLU A 74 42.92 -37.52 0.10
N GLY A 75 41.89 -36.74 -0.24
CA GLY A 75 40.52 -37.22 -0.42
C GLY A 75 39.68 -37.34 0.86
N THR A 76 40.29 -37.28 2.05
CA THR A 76 39.58 -37.39 3.33
C THR A 76 38.79 -36.11 3.63
N VAL A 77 37.52 -36.24 4.02
CA VAL A 77 36.69 -35.12 4.51
C VAL A 77 36.81 -35.02 6.02
N CYS A 78 37.22 -33.86 6.53
CA CYS A 78 37.42 -33.69 7.95
C CYS A 78 36.09 -33.63 8.72
N GLU A 79 35.91 -34.47 9.74
CA GLU A 79 34.70 -34.50 10.60
C GLU A 79 34.44 -33.17 11.34
N ARG A 80 35.50 -32.43 11.70
CA ARG A 80 35.38 -31.20 12.50
C ARG A 80 35.02 -29.96 11.69
N CYS A 81 35.57 -29.84 10.47
CA CYS A 81 35.39 -28.65 9.64
C CYS A 81 34.72 -28.91 8.29
N GLY A 82 34.48 -30.17 7.91
CA GLY A 82 33.87 -30.58 6.64
C GLY A 82 34.75 -30.33 5.41
N VAL A 83 35.97 -29.84 5.56
CA VAL A 83 36.88 -29.55 4.43
C VAL A 83 37.50 -30.84 3.93
N ARG A 84 37.44 -31.06 2.62
CA ARG A 84 38.15 -32.15 1.96
C ARG A 84 39.62 -31.78 1.75
N VAL A 85 40.51 -32.68 2.15
CA VAL A 85 41.96 -32.51 2.02
C VAL A 85 42.38 -32.80 0.58
N GLU A 86 42.72 -31.77 -0.17
CA GLU A 86 43.12 -31.83 -1.59
C GLU A 86 44.16 -30.74 -1.90
N SER A 87 44.55 -30.61 -3.16
CA SER A 87 45.41 -29.52 -3.63
C SER A 87 44.68 -28.17 -3.55
N LYS A 88 45.40 -27.10 -3.25
CA LYS A 88 44.88 -25.72 -3.33
C LYS A 88 44.39 -25.39 -4.74
N GLU A 89 44.95 -26.01 -5.77
CA GLU A 89 44.54 -25.80 -7.16
C GLU A 89 43.06 -26.08 -7.41
N ASP A 90 42.45 -26.97 -6.61
CA ASP A 90 41.04 -27.31 -6.79
C ASP A 90 40.11 -26.15 -6.40
N ARG A 91 40.58 -25.18 -5.60
CA ARG A 91 39.90 -23.89 -5.35
C ARG A 91 39.74 -23.02 -6.59
N ARG A 92 40.47 -23.31 -7.66
CA ARG A 92 40.32 -22.66 -8.96
C ARG A 92 39.32 -23.37 -9.88
N LYS A 93 38.96 -24.61 -9.57
CA LYS A 93 38.11 -25.47 -10.42
C LYS A 93 36.70 -25.63 -9.85
N ARG A 94 36.56 -25.76 -8.53
CA ARG A 94 35.27 -26.04 -7.88
C ARG A 94 34.33 -24.83 -7.91
N MET A 95 33.11 -25.07 -8.36
CA MET A 95 32.05 -24.06 -8.38
C MET A 95 31.16 -24.18 -7.14
N GLY A 96 30.57 -23.06 -6.74
CA GLY A 96 29.47 -23.01 -5.77
C GLY A 96 28.17 -22.69 -6.48
N HIS A 97 27.06 -22.69 -5.74
CA HIS A 97 25.80 -22.12 -6.24
C HIS A 97 25.08 -21.34 -5.15
N ILE A 98 24.14 -20.50 -5.54
CA ILE A 98 23.18 -19.83 -4.67
C ILE A 98 21.80 -20.35 -5.09
N GLU A 99 21.06 -20.94 -4.16
CA GLU A 99 19.68 -21.37 -4.39
C GLU A 99 18.74 -20.17 -4.18
N LEU A 100 18.12 -19.71 -5.25
CA LEU A 100 17.24 -18.56 -5.23
C LEU A 100 15.88 -18.91 -4.60
N ALA A 101 15.32 -17.98 -3.83
CA ALA A 101 14.01 -18.12 -3.21
C ALA A 101 12.86 -17.95 -4.22
N ALA A 102 13.11 -17.21 -5.30
CA ALA A 102 12.21 -17.06 -6.43
C ALA A 102 13.02 -17.21 -7.73
N PRO A 103 12.42 -17.78 -8.79
CA PRO A 103 13.08 -17.86 -10.09
C PRO A 103 13.39 -16.46 -10.64
N VAL A 104 14.43 -16.35 -11.45
CA VAL A 104 14.92 -15.09 -12.03
C VAL A 104 15.21 -15.29 -13.51
N VAL A 105 14.75 -14.38 -14.36
CA VAL A 105 15.02 -14.46 -15.80
C VAL A 105 16.47 -14.09 -16.10
N HIS A 106 17.16 -14.87 -16.93
CA HIS A 106 18.54 -14.54 -17.30
C HIS A 106 18.57 -13.38 -18.33
N ILE A 107 19.18 -12.25 -17.95
CA ILE A 107 19.20 -10.98 -18.70
C ILE A 107 19.60 -11.09 -20.18
N TRP A 108 20.53 -11.98 -20.54
CA TRP A 108 20.91 -12.17 -21.95
C TRP A 108 19.75 -12.59 -22.84
N TYR A 109 18.83 -13.41 -22.36
CA TYR A 109 17.67 -13.87 -23.16
C TYR A 109 16.52 -12.86 -23.15
N LEU A 110 16.46 -12.00 -22.13
CA LEU A 110 15.49 -10.92 -22.00
C LEU A 110 15.85 -9.72 -22.89
N LYS A 111 17.10 -9.23 -22.80
CA LYS A 111 17.56 -7.95 -23.39
C LYS A 111 18.46 -8.10 -24.62
N SER A 112 18.55 -9.29 -25.22
CA SER A 112 19.18 -9.46 -26.53
C SER A 112 18.39 -8.72 -27.61
N SER A 113 19.04 -8.36 -28.72
CA SER A 113 18.37 -7.80 -29.89
C SER A 113 18.55 -8.76 -31.07
N PRO A 114 17.49 -9.47 -31.51
CA PRO A 114 16.15 -9.56 -30.92
C PRO A 114 16.12 -10.32 -29.58
N SER A 115 15.10 -10.08 -28.75
CA SER A 115 14.90 -10.79 -27.48
C SER A 115 14.41 -12.20 -27.76
N ILE A 116 15.12 -13.20 -27.21
CA ILE A 116 14.81 -14.61 -27.45
C ILE A 116 13.48 -14.97 -26.78
N LEU A 117 13.26 -14.49 -25.55
CA LEU A 117 12.03 -14.76 -24.80
C LEU A 117 10.81 -14.09 -25.43
N SER A 118 10.93 -12.82 -25.83
CA SER A 118 9.86 -12.10 -26.54
C SER A 118 9.48 -12.81 -27.84
N THR A 119 10.47 -13.30 -28.58
CA THR A 119 10.22 -14.02 -29.83
C THR A 119 9.53 -15.36 -29.60
N LEU A 120 9.90 -16.10 -28.54
CA LEU A 120 9.30 -17.40 -28.21
C LEU A 120 7.86 -17.27 -27.72
N LEU A 121 7.63 -16.36 -26.77
CA LEU A 121 6.33 -16.13 -26.11
C LEU A 121 5.37 -15.28 -26.95
N ASN A 122 5.85 -14.65 -28.02
CA ASN A 122 5.08 -13.68 -28.83
C ASN A 122 4.56 -12.48 -28.00
N ILE A 123 5.23 -12.15 -26.91
CA ILE A 123 4.96 -10.98 -26.05
C ILE A 123 5.92 -9.85 -26.46
N SER A 124 5.47 -8.60 -26.43
CA SER A 124 6.34 -7.46 -26.75
C SER A 124 7.50 -7.34 -25.73
N VAL A 125 8.64 -6.78 -26.15
CA VAL A 125 9.80 -6.65 -25.25
C VAL A 125 9.48 -5.75 -24.06
N ARG A 126 8.70 -4.68 -24.25
CA ARG A 126 8.30 -3.76 -23.17
C ARG A 126 7.41 -4.46 -22.15
N ASP A 127 6.44 -5.21 -22.65
CA ASP A 127 5.51 -5.96 -21.82
C ASP A 127 6.21 -7.05 -21.03
N LEU A 128 7.11 -7.79 -21.67
CA LEU A 128 7.91 -8.82 -20.99
C LEU A 128 8.83 -8.22 -19.91
N GLU A 129 9.39 -7.04 -20.15
CA GLU A 129 10.15 -6.31 -19.13
C GLU A 129 9.26 -5.90 -17.96
N ASN A 130 8.07 -5.35 -18.23
CA ASN A 130 7.12 -5.00 -17.20
C ASN A 130 6.73 -6.21 -16.36
N ILE A 131 6.49 -7.38 -16.98
CA ILE A 131 6.20 -8.62 -16.26
C ILE A 131 7.37 -9.01 -15.35
N VAL A 132 8.59 -9.10 -15.90
CA VAL A 132 9.77 -9.59 -15.17
C VAL A 132 10.16 -8.68 -14.01
N TYR A 133 10.04 -7.35 -14.19
CA TYR A 133 10.39 -6.37 -13.16
C TYR A 133 9.20 -5.94 -12.29
N HIS A 134 8.12 -6.73 -12.24
CA HIS A 134 6.95 -6.46 -11.40
C HIS A 134 6.43 -5.02 -11.57
N GLY A 135 6.30 -4.60 -12.83
CA GLY A 135 5.81 -3.28 -13.20
C GLY A 135 4.35 -3.07 -12.81
N SER A 136 3.95 -1.80 -12.80
CA SER A 136 2.55 -1.39 -12.75
C SER A 136 2.08 -0.98 -14.15
N ARG A 137 0.77 -1.05 -14.34
CA ARG A 137 0.08 -0.40 -15.45
C ARG A 137 -0.66 0.80 -14.88
N ARG A 138 -0.38 1.97 -15.45
CA ARG A 138 -1.16 3.18 -15.19
C ARG A 138 -2.49 3.05 -15.88
N ILE A 139 -3.56 3.15 -15.10
CA ILE A 139 -4.93 3.11 -15.58
C ILE A 139 -5.63 4.34 -15.03
N ILE A 140 -6.31 5.06 -15.92
CA ILE A 140 -7.23 6.13 -15.58
C ILE A 140 -8.60 5.51 -15.77
N GLU A 141 -9.35 5.39 -14.68
CA GLU A 141 -10.64 4.72 -14.69
C GLU A 141 -11.62 5.41 -13.75
N ARG A 142 -12.91 5.24 -14.05
CA ARG A 142 -14.00 5.74 -13.22
C ARG A 142 -14.21 4.84 -12.01
N ILE A 143 -14.77 5.44 -10.97
CA ILE A 143 -15.11 4.73 -9.74
C ILE A 143 -16.63 4.56 -9.66
N TYR A 144 -17.04 3.39 -9.22
CA TYR A 144 -18.40 3.02 -8.92
C TYR A 144 -18.50 2.63 -7.45
N ILE A 145 -19.60 2.99 -6.79
CA ILE A 145 -19.94 2.50 -5.45
C ILE A 145 -21.16 1.60 -5.55
N VAL A 146 -21.10 0.45 -4.89
CA VAL A 146 -22.22 -0.48 -4.78
C VAL A 146 -23.30 0.14 -3.90
N THR A 147 -24.50 0.31 -4.45
CA THR A 147 -25.67 0.82 -3.71
C THR A 147 -26.56 -0.32 -3.22
N ASP A 148 -26.88 -1.28 -4.09
CA ASP A 148 -27.59 -2.50 -3.72
C ASP A 148 -26.82 -3.74 -4.21
N PRO A 149 -26.20 -4.52 -3.31
CA PRO A 149 -25.49 -5.73 -3.68
C PRO A 149 -26.41 -6.88 -4.09
N LYS A 150 -27.73 -6.81 -3.87
CA LYS A 150 -28.70 -7.88 -4.18
C LYS A 150 -28.25 -9.25 -3.64
N LYS A 151 -27.83 -10.17 -4.53
CA LYS A 151 -27.37 -11.55 -4.20
C LYS A 151 -25.86 -11.75 -4.34
N THR A 152 -25.11 -10.67 -4.49
CA THR A 152 -23.65 -10.71 -4.68
C THR A 152 -22.90 -10.76 -3.36
N GLN A 153 -21.57 -10.89 -3.44
CA GLN A 153 -20.67 -10.88 -2.28
C GLN A 153 -20.37 -9.47 -1.74
N PHE A 154 -20.83 -8.42 -2.43
CA PHE A 154 -20.53 -7.04 -2.07
C PHE A 154 -21.37 -6.54 -0.90
N VAL A 155 -20.87 -5.48 -0.25
CA VAL A 155 -21.57 -4.72 0.79
C VAL A 155 -21.91 -3.34 0.22
N PRO A 156 -23.06 -2.72 0.60
CA PRO A 156 -23.31 -1.32 0.23
C PRO A 156 -22.15 -0.43 0.67
N GLY A 157 -21.66 0.42 -0.22
CA GLY A 157 -20.48 1.26 0.01
C GLY A 157 -19.16 0.68 -0.54
N ASP A 158 -19.13 -0.58 -0.99
CA ASP A 158 -17.95 -1.15 -1.63
C ASP A 158 -17.59 -0.39 -2.91
N VAL A 159 -16.29 -0.17 -3.10
CA VAL A 159 -15.73 0.60 -4.21
C VAL A 159 -15.28 -0.34 -5.31
N LEU A 160 -15.82 -0.17 -6.50
CA LEU A 160 -15.46 -0.89 -7.72
C LEU A 160 -14.90 0.07 -8.74
N TYR A 161 -13.80 -0.33 -9.38
CA TYR A 161 -13.25 0.45 -10.47
C TYR A 161 -13.83 -0.02 -11.80
N GLU A 162 -13.83 0.84 -12.81
CA GLU A 162 -14.46 0.56 -14.11
C GLU A 162 -14.05 -0.78 -14.73
N THR A 163 -12.76 -1.14 -14.63
CA THR A 163 -12.24 -2.42 -15.12
C THR A 163 -12.88 -3.62 -14.42
N GLU A 164 -13.02 -3.57 -13.10
CA GLU A 164 -13.66 -4.62 -12.30
C GLU A 164 -15.17 -4.63 -12.51
N TYR A 165 -15.80 -3.46 -12.51
CA TYR A 165 -17.24 -3.31 -12.71
C TYR A 165 -17.69 -3.93 -14.04
N ASN A 166 -16.95 -3.68 -15.13
CA ASN A 166 -17.26 -4.28 -16.43
C ASN A 166 -17.22 -5.81 -16.39
N ILE A 167 -16.31 -6.39 -15.62
CA ILE A 167 -16.18 -7.85 -15.46
C ILE A 167 -17.35 -8.40 -14.61
N TYR A 168 -17.63 -7.78 -13.47
CA TYR A 168 -18.70 -8.23 -12.57
C TYR A 168 -20.10 -8.05 -13.17
N LYS A 169 -20.34 -6.97 -13.91
CA LYS A 169 -21.63 -6.66 -14.54
C LYS A 169 -22.08 -7.74 -15.54
N GLU A 170 -21.15 -8.41 -16.20
CA GLU A 170 -21.48 -9.48 -17.15
C GLU A 170 -22.01 -10.75 -16.47
N ALA A 171 -21.60 -10.99 -15.22
CA ALA A 171 -21.89 -12.24 -14.51
C ALA A 171 -22.86 -12.10 -13.33
N GLN A 172 -22.94 -10.93 -12.72
CA GLN A 172 -23.68 -10.69 -11.48
C GLN A 172 -24.63 -9.50 -11.61
N ASP A 173 -25.77 -9.57 -10.94
CA ASP A 173 -26.76 -8.50 -10.88
C ASP A 173 -26.65 -7.76 -9.54
N PHE A 174 -26.29 -6.48 -9.60
CA PHE A 174 -26.15 -5.55 -8.48
C PHE A 174 -26.28 -4.13 -9.02
N ASP A 175 -26.68 -3.19 -8.17
CA ASP A 175 -26.85 -1.79 -8.55
C ASP A 175 -25.67 -0.96 -8.05
N VAL A 176 -25.18 -0.06 -8.90
CA VAL A 176 -24.07 0.84 -8.59
C VAL A 176 -24.40 2.28 -8.99
N GLU A 177 -23.80 3.22 -8.28
CA GLU A 177 -23.73 4.62 -8.70
C GLU A 177 -22.29 5.00 -9.08
N LEU A 178 -22.15 5.97 -9.98
CA LEU A 178 -20.85 6.62 -10.19
C LEU A 178 -20.41 7.31 -8.90
N ALA A 179 -19.10 7.38 -8.71
CA ALA A 179 -18.51 8.01 -7.55
C ALA A 179 -17.40 8.98 -7.94
N VAL A 180 -17.15 9.97 -7.08
CA VAL A 180 -16.15 11.00 -7.25
C VAL A 180 -15.25 11.10 -6.04
N VAL A 181 -13.99 11.45 -6.25
CA VAL A 181 -12.99 11.60 -5.19
C VAL A 181 -12.86 13.06 -4.79
N VAL A 182 -13.01 13.36 -3.51
CA VAL A 182 -12.87 14.71 -2.96
C VAL A 182 -11.40 15.14 -2.94
N ARG A 183 -11.11 16.31 -3.50
CA ARG A 183 -9.78 16.95 -3.50
C ARG A 183 -9.87 18.35 -2.91
N ASN A 184 -8.87 18.73 -2.11
CA ASN A 184 -8.74 20.05 -1.49
C ASN A 184 -10.00 20.54 -0.74
N PRO A 185 -10.59 19.77 0.18
CA PRO A 185 -11.75 20.23 0.95
C PRO A 185 -11.35 21.38 1.90
N LYS A 186 -12.07 22.51 1.83
CA LYS A 186 -11.85 23.64 2.73
C LYS A 186 -12.36 23.31 4.14
N SER A 187 -11.56 23.65 5.13
CA SER A 187 -11.84 23.42 6.56
C SER A 187 -11.45 24.68 7.35
N PRO A 188 -12.09 24.98 8.49
CA PRO A 188 -13.19 24.26 9.14
C PRO A 188 -14.59 24.66 8.62
N VAL A 189 -15.63 23.91 9.01
CA VAL A 189 -17.03 24.28 8.76
C VAL A 189 -17.43 25.36 9.76
N VAL A 190 -17.98 26.47 9.27
CA VAL A 190 -18.28 27.67 10.07
C VAL A 190 -19.77 28.00 9.98
N SER A 191 -20.35 28.47 11.09
CA SER A 191 -21.74 28.92 11.11
C SER A 191 -21.89 30.26 10.39
N ASP A 192 -22.87 30.37 9.51
CA ASP A 192 -23.20 31.63 8.82
C ASP A 192 -24.24 32.47 9.57
N ILE A 193 -24.92 31.85 10.54
CA ILE A 193 -26.00 32.44 11.32
C ILE A 193 -25.78 32.21 12.82
N ASP A 194 -26.38 33.08 13.64
CA ASP A 194 -26.50 32.87 15.07
C ASP A 194 -27.66 31.90 15.34
N GLY A 195 -27.53 30.98 16.30
CA GLY A 195 -28.65 30.11 16.65
C GLY A 195 -28.32 28.95 17.56
N GLU A 196 -29.36 28.20 17.92
CA GLU A 196 -29.26 26.97 18.68
C GLU A 196 -28.99 25.80 17.74
N VAL A 197 -28.03 24.94 18.10
CA VAL A 197 -27.61 23.78 17.31
C VAL A 197 -28.49 22.58 17.64
N LYS A 198 -28.96 21.87 16.60
CA LYS A 198 -29.51 20.52 16.69
C LYS A 198 -28.77 19.54 15.79
N LEU A 199 -28.33 18.43 16.34
CA LEU A 199 -27.62 17.39 15.59
C LEU A 199 -28.58 16.27 15.20
N LYS A 200 -28.61 15.90 13.92
CA LYS A 200 -29.41 14.77 13.42
C LYS A 200 -28.59 13.93 12.45
N SER A 201 -28.46 12.63 12.71
CA SER A 201 -27.79 11.73 11.77
C SER A 201 -28.76 10.95 10.91
N GLU A 202 -28.39 10.77 9.64
CA GLU A 202 -29.13 9.98 8.67
C GLU A 202 -28.18 9.05 7.92
N ARG A 203 -28.65 7.84 7.58
CA ARG A 203 -27.88 6.89 6.78
C ARG A 203 -28.15 7.11 5.30
N THR A 204 -27.09 7.12 4.51
CA THR A 204 -27.14 7.22 3.05
C THR A 204 -27.43 5.86 2.41
N ILE A 205 -27.65 5.87 1.09
CA ILE A 205 -27.88 4.66 0.29
C ILE A 205 -26.69 3.71 0.34
N THR A 206 -25.47 4.24 0.50
CA THR A 206 -24.23 3.47 0.63
C THR A 206 -24.05 2.86 2.03
N GLY A 207 -25.02 3.06 2.94
CA GLY A 207 -24.96 2.59 4.33
C GLY A 207 -24.12 3.47 5.26
N ARG A 208 -23.52 4.55 4.74
CA ARG A 208 -22.66 5.50 5.47
C ARG A 208 -23.51 6.57 6.17
N GLU A 209 -22.94 7.24 7.17
CA GLU A 209 -23.69 8.20 7.99
C GLU A 209 -23.36 9.65 7.60
N ILE A 210 -24.39 10.48 7.38
CA ILE A 210 -24.27 11.93 7.30
C ILE A 210 -24.88 12.53 8.55
N THR A 211 -24.09 13.33 9.28
CA THR A 211 -24.57 14.08 10.42
C THR A 211 -24.94 15.50 9.97
N TRP A 212 -26.17 15.91 10.22
CA TRP A 212 -26.69 17.24 9.92
C TRP A 212 -26.59 18.13 11.16
N ILE A 213 -25.87 19.23 11.04
CA ILE A 213 -25.86 20.31 12.04
C ILE A 213 -26.91 21.33 11.62
N HIS A 214 -28.03 21.38 12.34
CA HIS A 214 -29.08 22.37 12.16
C HIS A 214 -28.80 23.56 13.08
N VAL A 215 -28.52 24.74 12.52
CA VAL A 215 -28.46 25.97 13.30
C VAL A 215 -29.79 26.69 13.13
N ARG A 216 -30.51 26.93 14.23
CA ARG A 216 -31.82 27.58 14.23
C ARG A 216 -31.75 28.92 14.95
N ASN A 217 -31.96 29.99 14.20
CA ASN A 217 -32.11 31.32 14.77
C ASN A 217 -33.55 31.50 15.25
N VAL A 218 -33.76 31.45 16.56
CA VAL A 218 -35.07 31.56 17.19
C VAL A 218 -35.12 32.85 18.00
N ALA A 219 -36.03 33.76 17.64
CA ALA A 219 -36.36 34.88 18.50
C ALA A 219 -37.32 34.42 19.60
N LYS A 220 -36.93 34.64 20.86
CA LYS A 220 -37.77 34.36 22.02
C LYS A 220 -38.31 35.66 22.57
N VAL A 221 -39.64 35.83 22.53
CA VAL A 221 -40.30 36.94 23.22
C VAL A 221 -40.76 36.43 24.58
N GLU A 222 -40.18 36.97 25.65
CA GLU A 222 -40.53 36.64 27.02
C GLU A 222 -41.76 37.44 27.46
N MET A 223 -42.76 36.75 28.00
CA MET A 223 -43.88 37.36 28.70
C MET A 223 -43.92 36.84 30.13
N ARG A 224 -44.16 37.75 31.07
CA ARG A 224 -44.28 37.43 32.48
C ARG A 224 -45.73 37.19 32.83
N LEU A 225 -45.98 36.08 33.51
CA LEU A 225 -47.28 35.68 34.03
C LEU A 225 -47.24 35.75 35.55
N TYR A 226 -48.33 36.20 36.15
CA TYR A 226 -48.47 36.38 37.60
C TYR A 226 -49.45 35.39 38.19
N ALA A 227 -49.29 35.10 39.48
CA ALA A 227 -50.21 34.22 40.21
C ALA A 227 -51.67 34.72 40.13
N GLY A 228 -52.59 33.81 39.83
CA GLY A 228 -54.02 34.09 39.65
C GLY A 228 -54.46 34.39 38.22
N MET A 229 -53.55 34.45 37.24
CA MET A 229 -53.90 34.54 35.82
C MET A 229 -54.37 33.19 35.27
N THR A 230 -55.32 33.20 34.34
CA THR A 230 -55.73 32.01 33.57
C THR A 230 -55.09 32.01 32.19
N LEU A 231 -54.46 30.91 31.82
CA LEU A 231 -53.73 30.72 30.57
C LEU A 231 -54.51 29.79 29.62
N LEU A 232 -54.73 30.24 28.38
CA LEU A 232 -55.55 29.55 27.38
C LEU A 232 -54.78 28.65 26.41
N VAL A 233 -53.45 28.73 26.40
CA VAL A 233 -52.57 28.03 25.46
C VAL A 233 -51.85 26.86 26.13
N LYS A 234 -51.51 25.84 25.34
CA LYS A 234 -50.76 24.66 25.78
C LYS A 234 -49.28 24.79 25.45
N ASP A 235 -48.43 24.09 26.21
CA ASP A 235 -46.99 24.01 25.90
C ASP A 235 -46.76 23.39 24.52
N GLY A 236 -46.00 24.08 23.67
CA GLY A 236 -45.71 23.71 22.29
C GLY A 236 -46.80 24.05 21.27
N GLN A 237 -47.89 24.73 21.66
CA GLN A 237 -48.97 25.14 20.75
C GLN A 237 -48.54 26.31 19.84
N ASP A 238 -48.90 26.23 18.56
CA ASP A 238 -48.72 27.33 17.62
C ASP A 238 -49.76 28.43 17.87
N VAL A 239 -49.31 29.67 18.01
CA VAL A 239 -50.13 30.84 18.34
C VAL A 239 -49.93 31.95 17.32
N GLU A 240 -51.01 32.65 16.96
CA GLU A 240 -50.98 33.77 16.02
C GLU A 240 -50.84 35.12 16.74
N LYS A 241 -50.23 36.10 16.07
CA LYS A 241 -50.11 37.47 16.57
C LYS A 241 -51.50 38.07 16.89
N GLY A 242 -51.65 38.56 18.11
CA GLY A 242 -52.90 39.14 18.60
C GLY A 242 -53.86 38.15 19.26
N ALA A 243 -53.55 36.84 19.28
CA ALA A 243 -54.33 35.88 20.04
C ALA A 243 -54.20 36.14 21.55
N GLU A 244 -55.29 35.97 22.28
CA GLU A 244 -55.33 36.13 23.74
C GLU A 244 -54.68 34.92 24.41
N ILE A 245 -53.63 35.15 25.20
CA ILE A 245 -52.96 34.12 26.03
C ILE A 245 -53.60 34.09 27.41
N VAL A 246 -53.80 35.29 27.97
CA VAL A 246 -54.49 35.53 29.24
C VAL A 246 -55.68 36.44 28.93
N PRO A 247 -56.92 36.00 29.19
CA PRO A 247 -58.09 36.82 28.97
C PRO A 247 -58.18 37.92 30.04
N GLU A 248 -58.95 38.97 29.75
CA GLU A 248 -59.28 40.00 30.73
C GLU A 248 -60.13 39.40 31.86
N GLN A 249 -59.72 39.61 33.11
CA GLN A 249 -60.39 39.03 34.28
C GLN A 249 -60.65 40.07 35.35
N GLN A 250 -61.91 40.16 35.78
CA GLN A 250 -62.30 40.98 36.91
C GLN A 250 -62.23 40.12 38.18
N ILE A 251 -61.28 40.44 39.06
CA ILE A 251 -61.16 39.77 40.36
C ILE A 251 -62.16 40.40 41.32
N PRO A 252 -63.16 39.64 41.81
CA PRO A 252 -64.08 40.16 42.81
C PRO A 252 -63.36 40.37 44.15
N PRO A 253 -63.78 41.36 44.95
CA PRO A 253 -63.30 41.48 46.33
C PRO A 253 -63.65 40.21 47.13
N VAL A 254 -62.66 39.66 47.85
CA VAL A 254 -62.87 38.52 48.73
C VAL A 254 -63.25 39.04 50.11
N TYR A 255 -64.34 38.49 50.65
CA TYR A 255 -64.83 38.78 51.99
C TYR A 255 -64.59 37.59 52.90
N ALA A 256 -64.46 37.84 54.20
CA ALA A 256 -64.31 36.79 55.21
C ALA A 256 -65.55 35.90 55.23
N PRO A 257 -65.42 34.59 54.99
CA PRO A 257 -66.59 33.69 54.98
C PRO A 257 -67.18 33.48 56.37
N PHE A 258 -66.38 33.67 57.43
CA PHE A 258 -66.77 33.49 58.82
C PHE A 258 -65.94 34.38 59.77
N ASP A 259 -66.36 34.43 61.04
CA ASP A 259 -65.67 35.15 62.10
C ASP A 259 -64.35 34.44 62.47
N GLY A 260 -63.23 35.14 62.32
CA GLY A 260 -61.91 34.53 62.44
C GLY A 260 -60.78 35.51 62.73
N THR A 261 -59.58 34.96 62.88
CA THR A 261 -58.32 35.73 62.94
C THR A 261 -57.60 35.52 61.62
N VAL A 262 -57.21 36.63 60.99
CA VAL A 262 -56.47 36.61 59.72
C VAL A 262 -54.98 36.40 60.01
N GLU A 263 -54.36 35.50 59.29
CA GLU A 263 -52.91 35.35 59.17
C GLU A 263 -52.55 35.70 57.73
N VAL A 264 -51.72 36.73 57.52
CA VAL A 264 -51.19 37.03 56.19
C VAL A 264 -49.72 36.66 56.15
N ASP A 265 -49.37 35.79 55.21
CA ASP A 265 -47.99 35.39 54.96
C ASP A 265 -47.44 36.25 53.82
N ASP A 266 -46.67 37.28 54.18
CA ASP A 266 -46.08 38.23 53.24
C ASP A 266 -45.08 37.56 52.26
N LEU A 267 -44.51 36.40 52.62
CA LEU A 267 -43.55 35.69 51.77
C LEU A 267 -44.25 34.84 50.71
N SER A 268 -45.34 34.16 51.07
CA SER A 268 -46.13 33.35 50.13
C SER A 268 -47.26 34.13 49.45
N GLY A 269 -47.57 35.34 49.90
CA GLY A 269 -48.66 36.15 49.39
C GLY A 269 -50.04 35.54 49.67
N THR A 270 -50.16 34.70 50.69
CA THR A 270 -51.41 34.00 51.03
C THR A 270 -52.05 34.60 52.28
N ILE A 271 -53.38 34.66 52.27
CA ILE A 271 -54.19 35.03 53.44
C ILE A 271 -54.90 33.77 53.93
N THR A 272 -54.73 33.46 55.21
CA THR A 272 -55.45 32.39 55.90
C THR A 272 -56.35 32.98 56.96
N VAL A 273 -57.66 32.80 56.83
CA VAL A 273 -58.63 33.12 57.88
C VAL A 273 -58.80 31.89 58.76
N LYS A 274 -58.26 31.95 59.99
CA LYS A 274 -58.42 30.90 60.99
C LYS A 274 -59.71 31.14 61.79
N PRO A 275 -60.62 30.15 61.89
CA PRO A 275 -61.83 30.31 62.67
C PRO A 275 -61.51 30.47 64.15
N LEU A 276 -62.39 31.17 64.88
CA LEU A 276 -62.30 31.25 66.33
C LEU A 276 -62.46 29.83 66.94
N THR A 277 -61.82 29.57 68.09
CA THR A 277 -61.78 28.24 68.75
C THR A 277 -63.15 27.63 69.07
N THR A 278 -64.23 28.42 68.98
CA THR A 278 -65.63 28.04 69.16
C THR A 278 -66.35 27.62 67.85
N SER A 279 -65.74 27.79 66.69
CA SER A 279 -66.30 27.44 65.36
C SER A 279 -65.82 26.06 64.89
N LYS A 280 -66.68 25.34 64.14
CA LYS A 280 -66.35 24.08 63.45
C LYS A 280 -65.86 24.28 62.02
N GLU A 281 -65.67 25.52 61.58
CA GLU A 281 -65.23 25.82 60.23
C GLU A 281 -63.75 25.46 60.03
N GLN A 282 -63.37 25.23 58.78
CA GLN A 282 -61.99 24.97 58.42
C GLN A 282 -61.28 26.29 58.07
N PRO A 283 -59.96 26.40 58.30
CA PRO A 283 -59.18 27.55 57.86
C PRO A 283 -59.38 27.79 56.36
N PHE A 284 -59.73 29.04 56.01
CA PHE A 284 -59.91 29.44 54.63
C PHE A 284 -58.64 30.13 54.14
N THR A 285 -57.86 29.45 53.31
CA THR A 285 -56.61 29.96 52.73
C THR A 285 -56.78 30.25 51.25
N PHE A 286 -56.36 31.43 50.80
CA PHE A 286 -56.31 31.79 49.39
C PHE A 286 -55.07 32.64 49.09
N ALA A 287 -54.58 32.57 47.86
CA ALA A 287 -53.49 33.42 47.38
C ALA A 287 -54.06 34.78 46.98
N VAL A 288 -53.39 35.87 47.37
CA VAL A 288 -53.77 37.22 46.99
C VAL A 288 -53.32 37.47 45.55
N PRO A 289 -54.24 37.74 44.61
CA PRO A 289 -53.86 38.05 43.24
C PRO A 289 -53.05 39.36 43.16
N PHE A 290 -52.14 39.45 42.20
CA PHE A 290 -51.21 40.59 42.06
C PHE A 290 -51.91 41.97 41.99
N CYS A 291 -53.10 42.04 41.42
CA CYS A 291 -53.85 43.29 41.21
C CYS A 291 -54.72 43.70 42.42
N SER A 292 -54.76 42.92 43.50
CA SER A 292 -55.62 43.16 44.67
C SER A 292 -54.82 43.66 45.86
N ARG A 293 -55.34 44.66 46.58
CA ARG A 293 -54.72 45.17 47.82
C ARG A 293 -55.34 44.48 49.03
N ILE A 294 -54.49 44.03 49.94
CA ILE A 294 -54.92 43.48 51.24
C ILE A 294 -55.51 44.62 52.07
N THR A 295 -56.73 44.45 52.56
CA THR A 295 -57.44 45.48 53.34
C THR A 295 -57.33 45.24 54.86
N VAL A 296 -56.84 44.06 55.24
CA VAL A 296 -56.71 43.57 56.62
C VAL A 296 -55.25 43.43 57.02
N LYS A 297 -54.96 43.50 58.32
CA LYS A 297 -53.60 43.32 58.87
C LYS A 297 -53.42 41.90 59.42
N ASP A 298 -52.18 41.44 59.45
CA ASP A 298 -51.82 40.19 60.10
C ASP A 298 -52.23 40.19 61.59
N GLY A 299 -52.88 39.11 62.03
CA GLY A 299 -53.47 38.96 63.37
C GLY A 299 -54.79 39.70 63.61
N GLN A 300 -55.36 40.38 62.61
CA GLN A 300 -56.63 41.11 62.75
C GLN A 300 -57.81 40.15 62.90
N LYS A 301 -58.70 40.41 63.87
CA LYS A 301 -60.00 39.72 63.97
C LYS A 301 -60.97 40.32 62.98
N VAL A 302 -61.55 39.47 62.14
CA VAL A 302 -62.53 39.83 61.10
C VAL A 302 -63.85 39.14 61.38
N LYS A 303 -64.95 39.79 61.02
CA LYS A 303 -66.29 39.20 61.03
C LYS A 303 -66.65 38.67 59.66
N ALA A 304 -67.58 37.71 59.62
CA ALA A 304 -68.19 37.24 58.39
C ALA A 304 -68.70 38.44 57.57
N GLY A 305 -68.23 38.57 56.33
CA GLY A 305 -68.55 39.68 55.43
C GLY A 305 -67.55 40.85 55.45
N ASP A 306 -66.53 40.87 56.31
CA ASP A 306 -65.48 41.88 56.26
C ASP A 306 -64.59 41.69 55.02
N GLN A 307 -64.26 42.78 54.34
CA GLN A 307 -63.47 42.73 53.11
C GLN A 307 -61.99 42.41 53.40
N LEU A 308 -61.50 41.31 52.84
CA LEU A 308 -60.11 40.86 52.99
C LEU A 308 -59.20 41.48 51.93
N ILE A 309 -59.67 41.52 50.67
CA ILE A 309 -58.94 42.13 49.56
C ILE A 309 -59.84 43.04 48.73
N THR A 310 -59.25 44.04 48.08
CA THR A 310 -59.94 44.83 47.06
C THR A 310 -60.12 44.04 45.77
N GLY A 311 -61.20 44.33 45.05
CA GLY A 311 -61.32 43.90 43.66
C GLY A 311 -60.21 44.53 42.81
N GLY A 312 -59.86 43.86 41.72
CA GLY A 312 -58.81 44.27 40.81
C GLY A 312 -59.13 43.82 39.38
N MET A 313 -58.41 44.38 38.42
CA MET A 313 -58.58 44.04 37.01
C MET A 313 -57.26 43.51 36.47
N ILE A 314 -57.30 42.31 35.87
CA ILE A 314 -56.19 41.74 35.11
C ILE A 314 -56.44 42.11 33.65
N GLU A 315 -55.51 42.88 33.08
CA GLU A 315 -55.53 43.21 31.65
C GLU A 315 -55.19 41.99 30.80
N ALA A 316 -55.79 41.89 29.61
CA ALA A 316 -55.51 40.81 28.68
C ALA A 316 -54.06 40.85 28.17
N ILE A 317 -53.41 39.69 28.11
CA ILE A 317 -52.06 39.55 27.53
C ILE A 317 -52.20 38.88 26.16
N ASN A 318 -51.89 39.64 25.12
CA ASN A 318 -51.96 39.18 23.73
C ASN A 318 -50.58 38.77 23.21
N VAL A 319 -50.59 37.78 22.31
CA VAL A 319 -49.39 37.30 21.61
C VAL A 319 -48.75 38.45 20.80
N PRO A 320 -47.49 38.85 21.08
CA PRO A 320 -46.81 39.92 20.35
C PRO A 320 -46.39 39.54 18.92
N SER A 321 -46.10 38.25 18.67
CA SER A 321 -45.67 37.72 17.37
C SER A 321 -46.10 36.27 17.21
N SER A 322 -46.42 35.83 15.98
CA SER A 322 -46.79 34.43 15.74
C SER A 322 -45.59 33.51 15.99
N GLY A 323 -45.80 32.38 16.66
CA GLY A 323 -44.75 31.43 16.99
C GLY A 323 -45.24 30.28 17.87
N LYS A 324 -44.32 29.51 18.43
CA LYS A 324 -44.65 28.43 19.38
C LYS A 324 -44.60 28.93 20.81
N ALA A 325 -45.68 28.72 21.56
CA ALA A 325 -45.72 29.00 22.98
C ALA A 325 -44.95 27.91 23.75
N VAL A 326 -43.89 28.28 24.46
CA VAL A 326 -43.07 27.38 25.27
C VAL A 326 -43.09 27.84 26.72
N PHE A 327 -43.45 26.95 27.63
CA PHE A 327 -43.53 27.27 29.05
C PHE A 327 -42.14 27.36 29.68
N GLY A 328 -41.89 28.42 30.44
CA GLY A 328 -40.67 28.54 31.21
C GLY A 328 -40.63 27.53 32.36
N LYS A 329 -39.43 27.07 32.71
CA LYS A 329 -39.22 26.07 33.79
C LYS A 329 -39.75 26.52 35.16
N ASN A 330 -40.00 27.82 35.35
CA ASN A 330 -40.48 28.41 36.60
C ASN A 330 -42.00 28.60 36.63
N LEU A 331 -42.72 28.16 35.58
CA LEU A 331 -44.16 28.32 35.47
C LEU A 331 -44.89 27.12 36.11
N ASN A 332 -45.52 27.35 37.27
CA ASN A 332 -46.35 26.34 37.93
C ASN A 332 -47.82 26.55 37.56
N LEU A 333 -48.43 25.53 36.96
CA LEU A 333 -49.78 25.58 36.42
C LEU A 333 -50.68 24.54 37.05
N ARG A 334 -51.95 24.89 37.27
CA ARG A 334 -53.01 23.96 37.66
C ARG A 334 -54.04 23.89 36.52
N PRO A 335 -54.35 22.69 35.98
CA PRO A 335 -55.37 22.56 34.96
C PRO A 335 -56.78 22.78 35.54
N LEU A 336 -57.63 23.50 34.82
CA LEU A 336 -59.06 23.72 35.09
C LEU A 336 -59.94 22.76 34.27
N GLU A 337 -61.20 22.59 34.67
CA GLU A 337 -62.15 21.67 34.02
C GLU A 337 -62.51 22.06 32.58
N ASP A 338 -62.33 23.34 32.23
CA ASP A 338 -62.56 23.90 30.89
C ASP A 338 -61.36 23.76 29.94
N GLY A 339 -60.26 23.17 30.41
CA GLY A 339 -59.03 22.95 29.65
C GLY A 339 -58.05 24.14 29.66
N SER A 340 -58.34 25.20 30.40
CA SER A 340 -57.41 26.31 30.68
C SER A 340 -56.51 26.00 31.88
N PHE A 341 -55.48 26.81 32.13
CA PHE A 341 -54.54 26.63 33.23
C PHE A 341 -54.50 27.84 34.17
N GLU A 342 -54.62 27.62 35.48
CA GLU A 342 -54.41 28.63 36.50
C GLU A 342 -52.91 28.73 36.84
N VAL A 343 -52.36 29.95 36.81
CA VAL A 343 -50.98 30.22 37.19
C VAL A 343 -50.89 30.32 38.71
N LEU A 344 -50.18 29.39 39.36
CA LEU A 344 -50.05 29.35 40.82
C LEU A 344 -48.94 30.25 41.36
N SER A 345 -47.90 30.49 40.55
CA SER A 345 -46.76 31.31 40.93
C SER A 345 -46.26 32.11 39.74
N ASN A 346 -45.62 33.24 40.01
CA ASN A 346 -45.03 34.07 38.96
C ASN A 346 -44.06 33.25 38.10
N GLY A 347 -44.27 33.29 36.79
CA GLY A 347 -43.52 32.49 35.83
C GLY A 347 -43.40 33.20 34.49
N THR A 348 -42.72 32.55 33.55
CA THR A 348 -42.49 33.10 32.22
C THR A 348 -43.03 32.15 31.17
N ILE A 349 -43.57 32.71 30.10
CA ILE A 349 -43.88 32.00 28.87
C ILE A 349 -43.08 32.65 27.74
N TYR A 350 -42.53 31.82 26.86
CA TYR A 350 -41.75 32.26 25.71
C TYR A 350 -42.56 32.01 24.45
N ILE A 351 -42.54 32.97 23.53
CA ILE A 351 -42.97 32.69 22.16
C ILE A 351 -41.72 32.60 21.29
N GLU A 352 -41.50 31.39 20.79
CA GLU A 352 -40.41 31.06 19.91
C GLU A 352 -40.84 31.25 18.46
N GLN A 353 -40.26 32.26 17.80
CA GLN A 353 -40.41 32.47 16.37
C GLN A 353 -39.14 32.02 15.66
N LEU A 354 -39.26 31.05 14.75
CA LEU A 354 -38.15 30.63 13.88
C LEU A 354 -37.93 31.71 12.81
N ILE A 355 -36.79 32.38 12.85
CA ILE A 355 -36.40 33.39 11.87
C ILE A 355 -35.75 32.71 10.66
N GLU A 356 -34.75 31.88 10.93
CA GLU A 356 -33.92 31.24 9.91
C GLU A 356 -33.42 29.88 10.41
N GLU A 357 -33.40 28.87 9.55
CA GLU A 357 -32.74 27.58 9.80
C GLU A 357 -31.73 27.36 8.69
N LYS A 358 -30.47 27.06 9.06
CA LYS A 358 -29.44 26.66 8.11
C LYS A 358 -28.86 25.30 8.52
N ARG A 359 -28.57 24.46 7.52
CA ARG A 359 -28.14 23.08 7.69
C ARG A 359 -26.73 22.91 7.14
N TYR A 360 -25.92 22.14 7.87
CA TYR A 360 -24.55 21.86 7.51
C TYR A 360 -24.32 20.34 7.61
N PRO A 361 -24.33 19.61 6.48
CA PRO A 361 -24.03 18.17 6.50
C PRO A 361 -22.53 17.96 6.72
N ILE A 362 -22.17 17.01 7.57
CA ILE A 362 -20.80 16.53 7.74
C ILE A 362 -20.77 15.03 7.51
N PHE A 363 -19.74 14.57 6.81
CA PHE A 363 -19.57 13.18 6.43
C PHE A 363 -19.06 12.33 7.60
N GLU A 364 -19.26 11.02 7.50
CA GLU A 364 -18.83 10.06 8.51
C GLU A 364 -17.36 10.27 8.91
N GLY A 365 -17.10 10.27 10.21
CA GLY A 365 -15.75 10.47 10.78
C GLY A 365 -15.35 11.94 10.99
N ALA A 366 -16.08 12.91 10.43
CA ALA A 366 -15.90 14.32 10.78
C ALA A 366 -16.38 14.59 12.21
N LEU A 367 -15.65 15.44 12.94
CA LEU A 367 -15.93 15.71 14.35
C LEU A 367 -16.67 17.05 14.50
N PRO A 368 -17.93 17.05 14.97
CA PRO A 368 -18.61 18.29 15.33
C PRO A 368 -17.97 18.88 16.60
N TYR A 369 -17.70 20.17 16.59
CA TYR A 369 -17.23 20.93 17.76
C TYR A 369 -18.37 21.43 18.64
N VAL A 370 -19.60 21.28 18.16
CA VAL A 370 -20.83 21.76 18.80
C VAL A 370 -21.67 20.61 19.32
N SER A 371 -22.38 20.83 20.42
CA SER A 371 -23.30 19.86 21.02
C SER A 371 -24.77 20.24 20.79
N ASP A 372 -25.68 19.27 20.93
CA ASP A 372 -27.13 19.50 20.84
C ASP A 372 -27.59 20.51 21.92
N GLY A 373 -28.34 21.54 21.51
CA GLY A 373 -28.80 22.63 22.38
C GLY A 373 -27.77 23.74 22.64
N GLN A 374 -26.57 23.69 22.03
CA GLN A 374 -25.56 24.74 22.16
C GLN A 374 -25.91 25.96 21.31
N ASN A 375 -25.77 27.16 21.88
CA ASN A 375 -25.88 28.41 21.11
C ASN A 375 -24.55 28.76 20.45
N VAL A 376 -24.58 29.00 19.14
CA VAL A 376 -23.44 29.41 18.33
C VAL A 376 -23.66 30.80 17.74
N LYS A 377 -22.56 31.52 17.53
CA LYS A 377 -22.54 32.78 16.80
C LYS A 377 -22.07 32.54 15.37
N LYS A 378 -22.47 33.44 14.47
CA LYS A 378 -21.93 33.55 13.12
C LYS A 378 -20.41 33.69 13.20
N GLY A 379 -19.70 32.81 12.51
CA GLY A 379 -18.25 32.72 12.53
C GLY A 379 -17.70 31.61 13.44
N ASP A 380 -18.53 31.01 14.31
CA ASP A 380 -18.07 29.91 15.17
C ASP A 380 -17.84 28.62 14.35
N HIS A 381 -16.83 27.86 14.74
CA HIS A 381 -16.51 26.58 14.12
C HIS A 381 -17.51 25.51 14.54
N LEU A 382 -18.24 24.97 13.57
CA LEU A 382 -19.25 23.92 13.78
C LEU A 382 -18.62 22.52 13.77
N ALA A 383 -17.67 22.27 12.87
CA ALA A 383 -16.99 20.99 12.75
C ALA A 383 -15.56 21.19 12.22
N ASP A 384 -14.72 20.18 12.43
CA ASP A 384 -13.33 20.21 11.96
C ASP A 384 -13.24 20.27 10.43
N ARG A 385 -14.08 19.48 9.73
CA ARG A 385 -14.23 19.42 8.27
C ARG A 385 -15.63 18.92 7.90
N PHE A 386 -16.02 19.05 6.64
CA PHE A 386 -17.25 18.41 6.14
C PHE A 386 -16.99 17.06 5.45
N ALA A 387 -15.79 16.84 4.87
CA ALA A 387 -15.37 15.59 4.25
C ALA A 387 -13.84 15.45 4.32
N PHE A 388 -13.32 14.21 4.23
CA PHE A 388 -11.87 13.96 4.16
C PHE A 388 -11.32 14.16 2.76
N GLU A 389 -10.02 14.50 2.69
CA GLU A 389 -9.31 14.49 1.42
C GLU A 389 -9.13 13.05 0.94
N ASN A 390 -9.38 12.81 -0.36
CA ASN A 390 -9.41 11.50 -1.01
C ASN A 390 -10.60 10.62 -0.64
N GLU A 391 -11.61 11.19 0.04
CA GLU A 391 -12.86 10.49 0.32
C GLU A 391 -13.63 10.25 -0.98
N ILE A 392 -14.23 9.06 -1.09
CA ILE A 392 -15.00 8.66 -2.29
C ILE A 392 -16.48 8.83 -1.97
N LEU A 393 -17.14 9.75 -2.68
CA LEU A 393 -18.55 10.05 -2.54
C LEU A 393 -19.33 9.47 -3.72
N SER A 394 -20.46 8.83 -3.46
CA SER A 394 -21.43 8.51 -4.51
C SER A 394 -21.96 9.79 -5.15
N MET A 395 -22.48 9.72 -6.39
CA MET A 395 -23.07 10.89 -7.03
C MET A 395 -24.22 11.50 -6.22
N SER A 396 -24.99 10.68 -5.50
CA SER A 396 -26.05 11.16 -4.61
C SER A 396 -25.49 11.92 -3.41
N GLU A 397 -24.44 11.43 -2.77
CA GLU A 397 -23.76 12.14 -1.66
C GLU A 397 -23.06 13.41 -2.14
N TYR A 398 -22.36 13.34 -3.28
CA TYR A 398 -21.71 14.49 -3.90
C TYR A 398 -22.70 15.65 -4.11
N ARG A 399 -23.89 15.37 -4.65
CA ARG A 399 -24.93 16.38 -4.85
C ARG A 399 -25.34 17.07 -3.56
N VAL A 400 -25.46 16.31 -2.46
CA VAL A 400 -25.73 16.89 -1.14
C VAL A 400 -24.61 17.84 -0.75
N PHE A 401 -23.35 17.40 -0.77
CA PHE A 401 -22.24 18.27 -0.37
C PHE A 401 -22.02 19.47 -1.31
N GLU A 402 -22.27 19.32 -2.61
CA GLU A 402 -22.18 20.40 -3.59
C GLU A 402 -23.27 21.47 -3.37
N GLU A 403 -24.48 21.06 -3.01
CA GLU A 403 -25.59 21.98 -2.68
C GLU A 403 -25.28 22.83 -1.44
N PHE A 404 -24.74 22.21 -0.39
CA PHE A 404 -24.45 22.91 0.88
C PHE A 404 -23.08 23.61 0.92
N TYR A 405 -22.10 23.13 0.14
CA TYR A 405 -20.74 23.66 0.12
C TYR A 405 -20.21 23.93 -1.30
N PRO A 406 -20.88 24.79 -2.10
CA PRO A 406 -20.48 25.06 -3.47
C PRO A 406 -19.11 25.72 -3.53
N GLY A 407 -18.19 25.16 -4.33
CA GLY A 407 -16.83 25.69 -4.50
C GLY A 407 -15.93 25.58 -3.26
N MET A 408 -16.33 24.78 -2.26
CA MET A 408 -15.52 24.50 -1.07
C MET A 408 -14.59 23.30 -1.24
N PHE A 409 -14.78 22.50 -2.28
CA PHE A 409 -13.93 21.38 -2.65
C PHE A 409 -13.91 21.22 -4.17
N THR A 410 -12.97 20.42 -4.65
CA THR A 410 -12.90 19.96 -6.04
C THR A 410 -13.11 18.46 -6.06
N VAL A 411 -13.55 17.91 -7.20
CA VAL A 411 -13.74 16.47 -7.34
C VAL A 411 -13.08 15.93 -8.60
N GLU A 412 -12.61 14.70 -8.51
CA GLU A 412 -12.11 13.92 -9.64
C GLU A 412 -13.04 12.73 -9.88
N ALA A 413 -13.59 12.62 -11.09
CA ALA A 413 -14.45 11.50 -11.48
C ALA A 413 -13.65 10.28 -12.00
N GLU A 414 -12.39 10.52 -12.40
CA GLU A 414 -11.48 9.50 -12.89
C GLU A 414 -10.20 9.55 -12.04
N VAL A 415 -9.74 8.39 -11.59
CA VAL A 415 -8.55 8.29 -10.75
C VAL A 415 -7.43 7.61 -11.52
N GLU A 416 -6.26 8.24 -11.53
CA GLU A 416 -5.04 7.64 -12.04
C GLU A 416 -4.44 6.72 -10.97
N ASN A 417 -4.46 5.41 -11.21
CA ASN A 417 -3.89 4.40 -10.32
C ASN A 417 -2.79 3.59 -11.01
N ASP A 418 -1.70 3.38 -10.29
CA ASP A 418 -0.63 2.44 -10.67
C ASP A 418 -1.01 1.04 -10.16
N ARG A 419 -1.65 0.24 -11.01
CA ARG A 419 -2.08 -1.12 -10.66
C ARG A 419 -1.02 -2.16 -11.00
N LEU A 420 -0.82 -3.12 -10.11
CA LEU A 420 0.11 -4.22 -10.35
C LEU A 420 -0.43 -5.15 -11.45
N ILE A 421 0.46 -5.61 -12.31
CA ILE A 421 0.11 -6.49 -13.41
C ILE A 421 0.40 -7.96 -13.07
N VAL A 422 -0.42 -8.83 -13.64
CA VAL A 422 -0.23 -10.28 -13.66
C VAL A 422 -0.36 -10.79 -15.10
N THR A 423 0.18 -11.97 -15.35
CA THR A 423 0.15 -12.61 -16.67
C THR A 423 -0.61 -13.91 -16.56
N VAL A 424 -1.60 -14.07 -17.44
CA VAL A 424 -2.41 -15.29 -17.52
C VAL A 424 -1.51 -16.43 -17.99
N THR A 425 -1.33 -17.44 -17.15
CA THR A 425 -0.52 -18.64 -17.44
C THR A 425 -1.37 -19.80 -17.89
N ASP A 426 -2.59 -19.93 -17.38
CA ASP A 426 -3.57 -20.94 -17.75
C ASP A 426 -4.96 -20.33 -17.84
N ILE A 427 -5.73 -20.76 -18.84
CA ILE A 427 -7.13 -20.37 -18.99
C ILE A 427 -7.90 -21.48 -19.70
N ASP A 428 -9.07 -21.80 -19.16
CA ASP A 428 -10.00 -22.75 -19.76
C ASP A 428 -10.48 -22.23 -21.14
N PRO A 429 -10.48 -23.04 -22.22
CA PRO A 429 -10.90 -22.62 -23.56
C PRO A 429 -12.30 -21.96 -23.62
N GLU A 430 -13.23 -22.34 -22.76
CA GLU A 430 -14.56 -21.71 -22.70
C GLU A 430 -14.47 -20.27 -22.21
N VAL A 431 -13.73 -20.04 -21.12
CA VAL A 431 -13.52 -18.72 -20.53
C VAL A 431 -12.67 -17.86 -21.45
N SER A 432 -11.67 -18.45 -22.13
CA SER A 432 -10.86 -17.76 -23.14
C SER A 432 -11.71 -17.19 -24.28
N LYS A 433 -12.74 -17.92 -24.73
CA LYS A 433 -13.67 -17.42 -25.77
C LYS A 433 -14.60 -16.32 -25.25
N ALA A 434 -15.08 -16.45 -24.02
CA ALA A 434 -15.96 -15.45 -23.41
C ALA A 434 -15.22 -14.12 -23.16
N THR A 435 -14.01 -14.20 -22.62
CA THR A 435 -13.22 -13.03 -22.17
C THR A 435 -12.28 -12.48 -23.24
N GLY A 436 -11.98 -13.26 -24.29
CA GLY A 436 -10.95 -12.93 -25.28
C GLY A 436 -9.51 -13.06 -24.76
N LEU A 437 -9.31 -13.50 -23.52
CA LEU A 437 -7.99 -13.67 -22.91
C LEU A 437 -7.31 -14.94 -23.42
N THR A 438 -6.00 -14.87 -23.61
CA THR A 438 -5.17 -16.00 -24.06
C THR A 438 -3.95 -16.16 -23.15
N PRO A 439 -3.35 -17.35 -23.03
CA PRO A 439 -2.12 -17.52 -22.26
C PRO A 439 -1.03 -16.54 -22.73
N GLY A 440 -0.49 -15.75 -21.80
CA GLY A 440 0.43 -14.65 -22.07
C GLY A 440 -0.20 -13.25 -22.10
N SER A 441 -1.52 -13.13 -22.01
CA SER A 441 -2.18 -11.83 -21.84
C SER A 441 -1.86 -11.20 -20.49
N ILE A 442 -1.73 -9.88 -20.47
CA ILE A 442 -1.38 -9.10 -19.28
C ILE A 442 -2.63 -8.39 -18.80
N ILE A 443 -3.01 -8.70 -17.57
CA ILE A 443 -4.17 -8.13 -16.87
C ILE A 443 -3.70 -7.53 -15.55
N THR A 444 -4.52 -6.70 -14.93
CA THR A 444 -4.25 -6.20 -13.58
C THR A 444 -4.62 -7.23 -12.52
N GLU A 445 -4.08 -7.07 -11.31
CA GLU A 445 -4.40 -7.91 -10.16
C GLU A 445 -5.90 -7.86 -9.82
N ASN A 446 -6.48 -6.67 -9.83
CA ASN A 446 -7.91 -6.41 -9.66
C ASN A 446 -8.78 -7.16 -10.69
N GLU A 447 -8.42 -7.07 -11.99
CA GLU A 447 -9.11 -7.84 -13.03
C GLU A 447 -8.98 -9.36 -12.80
N TYR A 448 -7.81 -9.82 -12.37
CA TYR A 448 -7.59 -11.24 -12.07
C TYR A 448 -8.42 -11.72 -10.88
N ASP A 449 -8.51 -10.93 -9.82
CA ASP A 449 -9.35 -11.24 -8.67
C ASP A 449 -10.83 -11.30 -9.09
N ALA A 450 -11.31 -10.37 -9.90
CA ALA A 450 -12.66 -10.40 -10.46
C ALA A 450 -12.93 -11.64 -11.33
N TYR A 451 -12.01 -12.01 -12.23
CA TYR A 451 -12.14 -13.23 -13.02
C TYR A 451 -12.06 -14.50 -12.17
N ARG A 452 -11.27 -14.51 -11.10
CA ARG A 452 -11.16 -15.65 -10.18
C ARG A 452 -12.47 -15.86 -9.42
N ASP A 453 -13.14 -14.79 -9.05
CA ASP A 453 -14.41 -14.85 -8.32
C ASP A 453 -15.56 -15.32 -9.22
N ILE A 454 -15.59 -14.88 -10.48
CA ILE A 454 -16.61 -15.31 -11.47
C ILE A 454 -16.35 -16.74 -11.98
N TYR A 455 -15.07 -17.07 -12.25
CA TYR A 455 -14.67 -18.35 -12.83
C TYR A 455 -13.68 -19.09 -11.90
N PRO A 456 -14.14 -19.60 -10.75
CA PRO A 456 -13.28 -20.22 -9.75
C PRO A 456 -12.52 -21.42 -10.33
N GLY A 457 -11.20 -21.35 -10.29
CA GLY A 457 -10.30 -22.41 -10.75
C GLY A 457 -10.12 -22.55 -12.26
N LYS A 458 -10.79 -21.73 -13.09
CA LYS A 458 -10.68 -21.78 -14.56
C LYS A 458 -9.63 -20.82 -15.14
N ILE A 459 -9.12 -19.89 -14.34
CA ILE A 459 -8.07 -18.95 -14.72
C ILE A 459 -6.94 -18.99 -13.71
N GLN A 460 -5.70 -19.02 -14.20
CA GLN A 460 -4.50 -18.92 -13.39
C GLN A 460 -3.61 -17.81 -13.95
N ALA A 461 -3.20 -16.91 -13.07
CA ALA A 461 -2.26 -15.86 -13.40
C ALA A 461 -1.14 -15.79 -12.37
N HIS A 462 0.06 -15.54 -12.86
CA HIS A 462 1.25 -15.34 -12.04
C HIS A 462 1.97 -14.07 -12.48
N TYR A 463 2.96 -13.66 -11.69
CA TYR A 463 3.75 -12.46 -11.96
C TYR A 463 5.26 -12.76 -11.99
N GLY A 464 6.05 -11.83 -12.53
CA GLY A 464 7.50 -11.93 -12.52
C GLY A 464 8.05 -13.06 -13.38
N ALA A 465 9.26 -13.50 -13.02
CA ALA A 465 9.93 -14.63 -13.67
C ALA A 465 9.21 -15.97 -13.50
N SER A 466 8.37 -16.13 -12.45
CA SER A 466 7.56 -17.33 -12.25
C SER A 466 6.55 -17.53 -13.37
N ALA A 467 5.84 -16.46 -13.75
CA ALA A 467 4.90 -16.50 -14.88
C ALA A 467 5.61 -16.85 -16.19
N VAL A 468 6.75 -16.21 -16.44
CA VAL A 468 7.57 -16.48 -17.63
C VAL A 468 8.01 -17.95 -17.66
N LYS A 469 8.43 -18.51 -16.53
CA LYS A 469 8.83 -19.91 -16.44
C LYS A 469 7.68 -20.86 -16.79
N GLU A 470 6.50 -20.64 -16.23
CA GLU A 470 5.34 -21.50 -16.47
C GLU A 470 4.88 -21.43 -17.94
N LEU A 471 4.84 -20.23 -18.52
CA LEU A 471 4.55 -20.07 -19.95
C LEU A 471 5.56 -20.82 -20.81
N LEU A 472 6.85 -20.76 -20.47
CA LEU A 472 7.89 -21.50 -21.19
C LEU A 472 7.79 -23.02 -21.04
N GLN A 473 7.26 -23.51 -19.91
CA GLN A 473 7.05 -24.93 -19.64
C GLN A 473 5.93 -25.53 -20.48
N LYS A 474 4.88 -24.75 -20.76
CA LYS A 474 3.73 -25.18 -21.56
C LYS A 474 3.98 -25.18 -23.07
N ILE A 475 5.11 -24.63 -23.53
CA ILE A 475 5.45 -24.62 -24.96
C ILE A 475 5.93 -26.01 -25.41
N ASP A 476 5.13 -26.64 -26.26
CA ASP A 476 5.57 -27.76 -27.09
C ASP A 476 6.28 -27.22 -28.34
N LEU A 477 7.60 -27.46 -28.41
CA LEU A 477 8.45 -26.98 -29.51
C LEU A 477 8.09 -27.61 -30.86
N GLU A 478 7.67 -28.88 -30.88
CA GLU A 478 7.35 -29.59 -32.13
C GLU A 478 6.02 -29.10 -32.69
N LYS A 479 5.01 -28.98 -31.82
CA LYS A 479 3.70 -28.39 -32.19
C LYS A 479 3.86 -26.95 -32.67
N THR A 480 4.58 -26.12 -31.92
CA THR A 480 4.83 -24.71 -32.30
C THR A 480 5.55 -24.60 -33.64
N LYS A 481 6.50 -25.50 -33.93
CA LYS A 481 7.19 -25.54 -35.22
C LYS A 481 6.21 -25.83 -36.36
N ALA A 482 5.34 -26.83 -36.20
CA ALA A 482 4.36 -27.22 -37.20
C ALA A 482 3.34 -26.09 -37.47
N GLU A 483 2.84 -25.45 -36.42
CA GLU A 483 1.94 -24.29 -36.52
C GLU A 483 2.57 -23.14 -37.29
N ILE A 484 3.82 -22.79 -36.98
CA ILE A 484 4.53 -21.70 -37.67
C ILE A 484 4.82 -22.06 -39.13
N GLU A 485 5.19 -23.31 -39.44
CA GLU A 485 5.44 -23.75 -40.82
C GLU A 485 4.15 -23.75 -41.66
N ALA A 486 3.01 -24.14 -41.07
CA ALA A 486 1.70 -24.03 -41.70
C ALA A 486 1.31 -22.57 -41.96
N GLU A 487 1.43 -21.69 -40.95
CA GLU A 487 1.13 -20.26 -41.10
C GLU A 487 2.02 -19.60 -42.17
N LEU A 488 3.31 -19.95 -42.20
CA LEU A 488 4.26 -19.42 -43.18
C LEU A 488 3.94 -19.86 -44.63
N SER A 489 3.30 -21.02 -44.82
CA SER A 489 2.90 -21.51 -46.14
C SER A 489 1.78 -20.68 -46.78
N THR A 490 0.91 -20.10 -45.95
CA THR A 490 -0.22 -19.27 -46.39
C THR A 490 0.15 -17.82 -46.65
N LEU A 491 1.21 -17.32 -45.99
CA LEU A 491 1.60 -15.91 -46.02
C LEU A 491 2.64 -15.60 -47.11
N PRO A 492 2.58 -14.41 -47.73
CA PRO A 492 3.64 -13.95 -48.63
C PRO A 492 4.94 -13.71 -47.86
N LYS A 493 6.05 -14.23 -48.39
CA LYS A 493 7.39 -14.21 -47.73
C LYS A 493 7.93 -12.81 -47.43
N SER A 494 7.46 -11.78 -48.14
CA SER A 494 7.85 -10.38 -47.96
C SER A 494 7.07 -9.64 -46.86
N GLY A 495 6.03 -10.26 -46.28
CA GLY A 495 5.22 -9.64 -45.23
C GLY A 495 5.95 -9.50 -43.89
N GLY A 496 5.72 -8.39 -43.18
CA GLY A 496 6.31 -8.17 -41.85
C GLY A 496 5.97 -9.26 -40.82
N ARG A 497 4.75 -9.85 -40.92
CA ARG A 497 4.33 -11.01 -40.12
C ARG A 497 5.15 -12.26 -40.45
N ALA A 498 5.38 -12.53 -41.73
CA ALA A 498 6.23 -13.64 -42.18
C ALA A 498 7.67 -13.51 -41.65
N MET A 499 8.25 -12.31 -41.64
CA MET A 499 9.58 -12.06 -41.08
C MET A 499 9.67 -12.31 -39.57
N LYS A 500 8.61 -11.98 -38.80
CA LYS A 500 8.54 -12.31 -37.37
C LYS A 500 8.46 -13.83 -37.15
N LEU A 501 7.61 -14.51 -37.91
CA LEU A 501 7.47 -15.97 -37.87
C LEU A 501 8.76 -16.69 -38.25
N LEU A 502 9.49 -16.23 -39.26
CA LEU A 502 10.80 -16.77 -39.64
C LEU A 502 11.82 -16.68 -38.50
N LYS A 503 11.86 -15.55 -37.79
CA LYS A 503 12.73 -15.37 -36.63
C LYS A 503 12.35 -16.33 -35.50
N ARG A 504 11.05 -16.48 -35.23
CA ARG A 504 10.52 -17.42 -34.22
C ARG A 504 10.83 -18.86 -34.58
N LEU A 505 10.59 -19.26 -35.83
CA LEU A 505 10.89 -20.59 -36.36
C LEU A 505 12.38 -20.92 -36.22
N LYS A 506 13.27 -19.95 -36.46
CA LYS A 506 14.71 -20.14 -36.29
C LYS A 506 15.05 -20.49 -34.83
N VAL A 507 14.54 -19.74 -33.86
CA VAL A 507 14.80 -20.01 -32.44
C VAL A 507 14.25 -21.37 -32.03
N VAL A 508 13.04 -21.74 -32.46
CA VAL A 508 12.44 -23.04 -32.18
C VAL A 508 13.28 -24.18 -32.78
N LYS A 509 13.71 -24.06 -34.03
CA LYS A 509 14.60 -25.05 -34.69
C LYS A 509 15.95 -25.19 -33.98
N ASP A 510 16.54 -24.08 -33.54
CA ASP A 510 17.81 -24.07 -32.81
C ASP A 510 17.68 -24.76 -31.44
N LEU A 511 16.56 -24.55 -30.74
CA LEU A 511 16.28 -25.22 -29.46
C LEU A 511 16.11 -26.73 -29.64
N ILE A 512 15.28 -27.17 -30.60
CA ILE A 512 15.08 -28.60 -30.92
C ILE A 512 16.43 -29.25 -31.26
N LYS A 513 17.23 -28.62 -32.14
CA LYS A 513 18.55 -29.15 -32.54
C LYS A 513 19.52 -29.26 -31.37
N SER A 514 19.44 -28.34 -30.42
CA SER A 514 20.31 -28.34 -29.24
C SER A 514 19.86 -29.29 -28.13
N GLY A 515 18.61 -29.76 -28.16
CA GLY A 515 17.98 -30.48 -27.06
C GLY A 515 17.78 -29.63 -25.80
N SER A 516 17.81 -28.29 -25.93
CA SER A 516 17.66 -27.38 -24.79
C SER A 516 16.20 -27.05 -24.58
N ARG A 517 15.76 -27.04 -23.32
CA ARG A 517 14.40 -26.61 -22.97
C ARG A 517 14.32 -25.09 -22.79
N PRO A 518 13.21 -24.43 -23.19
CA PRO A 518 13.06 -22.99 -23.03
C PRO A 518 13.11 -22.52 -21.57
N GLU A 519 12.56 -23.32 -20.65
CA GLU A 519 12.51 -23.06 -19.21
C GLU A 519 13.89 -22.81 -18.58
N TRP A 520 14.99 -23.34 -19.17
CA TRP A 520 16.35 -23.15 -18.66
C TRP A 520 16.88 -21.72 -18.83
N MET A 521 16.17 -20.84 -19.55
CA MET A 521 16.45 -19.40 -19.59
C MET A 521 16.05 -18.68 -18.29
N VAL A 522 15.31 -19.36 -17.42
CA VAL A 522 14.96 -18.92 -16.06
C VAL A 522 15.83 -19.66 -15.05
N LEU A 523 16.50 -18.91 -14.19
CA LEU A 523 17.43 -19.41 -13.18
C LEU A 523 16.70 -19.64 -11.86
N GLU A 524 16.86 -20.84 -11.31
CA GLU A 524 16.55 -21.13 -9.89
C GLU A 524 17.83 -21.20 -9.05
N ALA A 525 18.92 -21.64 -9.67
CA ALA A 525 20.24 -21.72 -9.05
C ALA A 525 21.23 -20.84 -9.82
N VAL A 526 21.91 -19.93 -9.12
CA VAL A 526 22.94 -19.08 -9.71
C VAL A 526 24.32 -19.67 -9.44
N PRO A 527 25.13 -19.98 -10.46
CA PRO A 527 26.47 -20.49 -10.25
C PRO A 527 27.39 -19.42 -9.65
N VAL A 528 28.18 -19.84 -8.66
CA VAL A 528 29.23 -19.01 -8.03
C VAL A 528 30.58 -19.45 -8.57
N ILE A 529 31.30 -18.52 -9.21
CA ILE A 529 32.62 -18.83 -9.77
C ILE A 529 33.64 -19.15 -8.65
N PRO A 530 34.66 -19.99 -8.95
CA PRO A 530 35.71 -20.35 -8.00
C PRO A 530 36.42 -19.13 -7.37
N PRO A 531 36.75 -19.14 -6.07
CA PRO A 531 37.36 -18.00 -5.36
C PRO A 531 38.68 -17.50 -5.96
N GLU A 532 39.51 -18.37 -6.50
CA GLU A 532 40.78 -17.99 -7.14
C GLU A 532 40.57 -17.16 -8.43
N LEU A 533 39.38 -17.20 -9.03
CA LEU A 533 39.00 -16.34 -10.15
C LEU A 533 38.41 -15.00 -9.69
N ARG A 534 38.14 -14.84 -8.39
CA ARG A 534 37.64 -13.62 -7.73
C ARG A 534 38.39 -13.34 -6.40
N PRO A 535 39.72 -13.23 -6.45
CA PRO A 535 40.54 -13.24 -5.24
C PRO A 535 40.32 -12.02 -4.35
N MET A 536 40.61 -12.22 -3.08
CA MET A 536 40.75 -11.16 -2.08
C MET A 536 42.20 -11.22 -1.58
N ILE A 537 42.97 -10.17 -1.86
CA ILE A 537 44.41 -10.14 -1.62
C ILE A 537 44.70 -9.05 -0.60
N GLN A 538 45.51 -9.37 0.41
CA GLN A 538 46.02 -8.37 1.33
C GLN A 538 47.16 -7.60 0.67
N ILE A 539 47.05 -6.28 0.61
CA ILE A 539 48.10 -5.37 0.17
C ILE A 539 48.93 -4.96 1.40
N GLU A 540 50.15 -4.49 1.16
CA GLU A 540 50.98 -3.80 2.16
C GLU A 540 50.16 -2.74 2.92
N GLY A 541 50.34 -2.73 4.24
CA GLY A 541 49.57 -1.86 5.15
C GLY A 541 48.22 -2.42 5.61
N GLY A 542 47.98 -3.73 5.47
CA GLY A 542 46.81 -4.41 6.05
C GLY A 542 45.49 -4.17 5.33
N ARG A 543 45.50 -3.48 4.19
CA ARG A 543 44.33 -3.24 3.35
C ARG A 543 44.03 -4.47 2.48
N PHE A 544 42.76 -4.67 2.12
CA PHE A 544 42.35 -5.74 1.22
C PHE A 544 41.95 -5.19 -0.15
N ALA A 545 42.52 -5.76 -1.21
CA ALA A 545 42.00 -5.62 -2.57
C ALA A 545 41.00 -6.74 -2.85
N THR A 546 39.80 -6.37 -3.25
CA THR A 546 38.72 -7.30 -3.60
C THR A 546 38.37 -7.16 -5.07
N THR A 547 37.91 -8.24 -5.70
CA THR A 547 37.27 -8.14 -7.01
C THR A 547 35.82 -7.69 -6.89
N ASP A 548 35.38 -6.80 -7.78
CA ASP A 548 34.00 -6.27 -7.91
C ASP A 548 32.90 -7.35 -7.86
N LEU A 549 33.19 -8.54 -8.41
CA LEU A 549 32.24 -9.66 -8.40
C LEU A 549 31.79 -10.08 -7.00
N ASN A 550 32.67 -9.99 -6.00
CA ASN A 550 32.31 -10.39 -4.64
C ASN A 550 31.19 -9.49 -4.10
N ASP A 551 31.23 -8.19 -4.39
CA ASP A 551 30.18 -7.27 -3.95
C ASP A 551 28.86 -7.47 -4.71
N LEU A 552 28.92 -7.84 -5.98
CA LEU A 552 27.73 -8.24 -6.76
C LEU A 552 27.11 -9.53 -6.20
N TYR A 553 27.91 -10.56 -5.90
CA TYR A 553 27.42 -11.77 -5.25
C TYR A 553 26.81 -11.49 -3.87
N ARG A 554 27.44 -10.62 -3.06
CA ARG A 554 26.91 -10.22 -1.75
C ARG A 554 25.52 -9.60 -1.86
N ARG A 555 25.31 -8.74 -2.86
CA ARG A 555 23.99 -8.15 -3.12
C ARG A 555 22.95 -9.22 -3.42
N VAL A 556 23.25 -10.18 -4.30
CA VAL A 556 22.34 -11.29 -4.61
C VAL A 556 22.01 -12.10 -3.35
N ILE A 557 23.02 -12.50 -2.57
CA ILE A 557 22.81 -13.31 -1.36
C ILE A 557 21.98 -12.55 -0.31
N ASN A 558 22.26 -11.26 -0.10
CA ASN A 558 21.51 -10.43 0.85
C ASN A 558 20.03 -10.32 0.47
N ARG A 559 19.74 -10.03 -0.82
CA ARG A 559 18.36 -9.95 -1.33
C ARG A 559 17.64 -11.29 -1.24
N ASN A 560 18.34 -12.36 -1.60
CA ASN A 560 17.79 -13.72 -1.52
C ASN A 560 17.45 -14.13 -0.09
N ASN A 561 18.36 -13.89 0.86
CA ASN A 561 18.13 -14.21 2.28
C ASN A 561 17.02 -13.35 2.89
N ARG A 562 16.94 -12.08 2.50
CA ARG A 562 15.83 -11.20 2.91
C ARG A 562 14.50 -11.71 2.37
N LEU A 563 14.44 -12.11 1.10
CA LEU A 563 13.24 -12.69 0.50
C LEU A 563 12.81 -13.99 1.19
N LYS A 564 13.74 -14.91 1.49
CA LYS A 564 13.42 -16.14 2.26
C LYS A 564 12.77 -15.81 3.60
N ARG A 565 13.34 -14.87 4.36
CA ARG A 565 12.76 -14.42 5.65
C ARG A 565 11.40 -13.77 5.50
N LEU A 566 11.17 -12.96 4.46
CA LEU A 566 9.87 -12.33 4.22
C LEU A 566 8.78 -13.35 3.91
N LEU A 567 9.12 -14.40 3.15
CA LEU A 567 8.20 -15.51 2.86
C LEU A 567 7.90 -16.32 4.13
N GLU A 568 8.90 -16.59 4.98
CA GLU A 568 8.71 -17.28 6.26
C GLU A 568 7.81 -16.51 7.23
N LEU A 569 7.88 -15.17 7.21
CA LEU A 569 7.06 -14.29 8.05
C LEU A 569 5.65 -14.04 7.49
N GLY A 570 5.32 -14.52 6.29
CA GLY A 570 4.04 -14.24 5.65
C GLY A 570 3.84 -12.75 5.32
N ALA A 571 4.90 -12.06 4.90
CA ALA A 571 4.82 -10.63 4.58
C ALA A 571 3.84 -10.35 3.42
N PRO A 572 3.16 -9.18 3.40
CA PRO A 572 2.25 -8.79 2.32
C PRO A 572 2.86 -8.87 0.92
N ASP A 573 2.04 -9.24 -0.07
CA ASP A 573 2.49 -9.50 -1.45
C ASP A 573 3.19 -8.32 -2.12
N VAL A 574 2.78 -7.08 -1.81
CA VAL A 574 3.42 -5.86 -2.32
C VAL A 574 4.91 -5.81 -1.93
N ILE A 575 5.22 -6.16 -0.67
CA ILE A 575 6.60 -6.18 -0.15
C ILE A 575 7.38 -7.34 -0.79
N VAL A 576 6.75 -8.51 -0.90
CA VAL A 576 7.35 -9.70 -1.52
C VAL A 576 7.69 -9.45 -2.99
N ARG A 577 6.79 -8.83 -3.76
CA ARG A 577 7.00 -8.45 -5.17
C ARG A 577 8.14 -7.44 -5.32
N SER A 578 8.20 -6.43 -4.44
CA SER A 578 9.30 -5.46 -4.42
C SER A 578 10.66 -6.14 -4.16
N GLU A 579 10.74 -7.10 -3.22
CA GLU A 579 11.98 -7.83 -2.96
C GLU A 579 12.34 -8.81 -4.09
N LYS A 580 11.35 -9.46 -4.73
CA LYS A 580 11.57 -10.27 -5.94
C LYS A 580 12.12 -9.42 -7.10
N ARG A 581 11.60 -8.21 -7.31
CA ARG A 581 12.17 -7.24 -8.28
C ARG A 581 13.61 -6.90 -7.96
N MET A 582 13.92 -6.57 -6.70
CA MET A 582 15.29 -6.26 -6.29
C MET A 582 16.24 -7.46 -6.42
N LEU A 583 15.75 -8.69 -6.26
CA LEU A 583 16.52 -9.91 -6.50
C LEU A 583 16.83 -10.07 -7.99
N GLN A 584 15.85 -9.85 -8.88
CA GLN A 584 16.05 -9.84 -10.34
C GLN A 584 17.12 -8.83 -10.74
N GLU A 585 17.02 -7.58 -10.28
CA GLU A 585 18.02 -6.52 -10.54
C GLU A 585 19.42 -6.87 -10.02
N ALA A 586 19.51 -7.55 -8.87
CA ALA A 586 20.79 -7.97 -8.30
C ALA A 586 21.47 -9.04 -9.17
N VAL A 587 20.71 -10.03 -9.65
CA VAL A 587 21.21 -11.07 -10.56
C VAL A 587 21.55 -10.49 -11.94
N ASP A 588 20.74 -9.55 -12.43
CA ASP A 588 21.04 -8.81 -13.66
C ASP A 588 22.35 -8.06 -13.54
N SER A 589 22.59 -7.38 -12.42
CA SER A 589 23.84 -6.66 -12.17
C SER A 589 25.05 -7.58 -12.07
N LEU A 590 24.88 -8.78 -11.51
CA LEU A 590 25.92 -9.81 -11.46
C LEU A 590 26.30 -10.29 -12.87
N ILE A 591 25.31 -10.56 -13.72
CA ILE A 591 25.52 -11.11 -15.06
C ILE A 591 25.95 -10.00 -16.03
N TYR A 592 25.20 -8.92 -16.13
CA TYR A 592 25.44 -7.79 -17.04
C TYR A 592 25.03 -6.44 -16.42
N ASN A 593 25.91 -5.88 -15.60
CA ASN A 593 25.72 -4.58 -14.94
C ASN A 593 25.55 -3.44 -15.95
N GLY A 594 24.59 -2.55 -15.69
CA GLY A 594 24.32 -1.37 -16.51
C GLY A 594 23.55 -1.64 -17.81
N ARG A 595 23.11 -2.88 -18.05
CA ARG A 595 22.27 -3.20 -19.20
C ARG A 595 20.81 -2.78 -18.98
N VAL A 596 20.34 -2.79 -17.74
CA VAL A 596 19.01 -2.36 -17.32
C VAL A 596 19.16 -1.39 -16.16
N GLY A 597 18.42 -0.29 -16.22
CA GLY A 597 18.43 0.73 -15.18
C GLY A 597 19.80 1.37 -14.97
N LYS A 598 20.04 1.81 -13.74
CA LYS A 598 21.31 2.43 -13.34
C LYS A 598 22.33 1.36 -13.01
N SER A 599 23.55 1.52 -13.53
CA SER A 599 24.68 0.65 -13.19
C SER A 599 24.93 0.66 -11.69
N VAL A 600 25.15 -0.52 -11.11
CA VAL A 600 25.62 -0.64 -9.74
C VAL A 600 27.05 -0.10 -9.64
N THR A 601 27.23 0.89 -8.77
CA THR A 601 28.50 1.56 -8.53
C THR A 601 29.09 1.21 -7.16
N ASP A 602 30.40 1.36 -7.07
CA ASP A 602 31.16 1.40 -5.82
C ASP A 602 31.00 2.77 -5.13
N ARG A 603 31.53 2.92 -3.91
CA ARG A 603 31.55 4.18 -3.13
C ARG A 603 32.14 5.36 -3.90
N ASN A 604 33.05 5.10 -4.83
CA ASN A 604 33.69 6.11 -5.67
C ASN A 604 32.91 6.41 -6.97
N GLY A 605 31.67 5.95 -7.11
CA GLY A 605 30.85 6.15 -8.31
C GLY A 605 31.26 5.33 -9.54
N ARG A 606 32.34 4.54 -9.45
CA ARG A 606 32.76 3.62 -10.54
C ARG A 606 31.80 2.44 -10.64
N ALA A 607 31.34 2.12 -11.85
CA ALA A 607 30.55 0.93 -12.10
C ALA A 607 31.34 -0.36 -11.79
N LEU A 608 30.71 -1.29 -11.07
CA LEU A 608 31.25 -2.61 -10.78
C LEU A 608 31.29 -3.46 -12.05
N LYS A 609 32.37 -4.23 -12.24
CA LYS A 609 32.50 -5.14 -13.39
C LYS A 609 31.68 -6.41 -13.19
N SER A 610 30.78 -6.68 -14.14
CA SER A 610 29.95 -7.89 -14.18
C SER A 610 30.65 -9.08 -14.85
N LEU A 611 30.03 -10.26 -14.80
CA LEU A 611 30.52 -11.45 -15.50
C LEU A 611 30.65 -11.21 -17.02
N THR A 612 29.70 -10.50 -17.63
CA THR A 612 29.75 -10.15 -19.06
C THR A 612 30.94 -9.24 -19.38
N ASP A 613 31.25 -8.28 -18.51
CA ASP A 613 32.38 -7.35 -18.70
C ASP A 613 33.75 -8.04 -18.58
N LEU A 614 33.84 -9.13 -17.81
CA LEU A 614 35.05 -9.94 -17.72
C LEU A 614 35.31 -10.71 -19.02
N VAL A 615 34.26 -11.04 -19.77
CA VAL A 615 34.35 -11.79 -21.03
C VAL A 615 34.54 -10.85 -22.21
N LYS A 616 33.77 -9.76 -22.27
CA LYS A 616 33.68 -8.82 -23.40
C LYS A 616 34.74 -7.71 -23.34
N GLY A 617 35.00 -7.10 -24.51
CA GLY A 617 35.74 -5.84 -24.62
C GLY A 617 37.26 -6.00 -24.75
N LYS A 618 37.97 -4.88 -24.93
CA LYS A 618 39.44 -4.87 -25.13
C LYS A 618 40.19 -5.46 -23.93
N LYS A 619 39.71 -5.19 -22.72
CA LYS A 619 40.28 -5.71 -21.45
C LYS A 619 39.67 -7.05 -21.03
N GLY A 620 38.71 -7.57 -21.79
CA GLY A 620 38.02 -8.84 -21.51
C GLY A 620 38.89 -10.06 -21.80
N ARG A 621 38.41 -11.22 -21.34
CA ARG A 621 39.24 -12.42 -21.27
C ARG A 621 39.67 -12.95 -22.63
N PHE A 622 38.79 -12.92 -23.63
CA PHE A 622 39.13 -13.40 -24.98
C PHE A 622 40.25 -12.57 -25.60
N ARG A 623 40.10 -11.25 -25.66
CA ARG A 623 41.06 -10.36 -26.34
C ARG A 623 42.36 -10.19 -25.60
N ARG A 624 42.34 -10.12 -24.26
CA ARG A 624 43.52 -9.82 -23.46
C ARG A 624 44.35 -11.05 -23.09
N ASN A 625 43.72 -12.22 -22.96
CA ASN A 625 44.38 -13.38 -22.37
C ASN A 625 44.32 -14.65 -23.22
N LEU A 626 43.37 -14.78 -24.14
CA LEU A 626 43.27 -15.96 -24.99
C LEU A 626 43.91 -15.72 -26.36
N LEU A 627 43.67 -14.55 -26.98
CA LEU A 627 44.24 -14.21 -28.30
C LEU A 627 45.70 -13.74 -28.25
N GLY A 628 46.15 -13.19 -27.12
CA GLY A 628 47.52 -12.76 -26.91
C GLY A 628 47.91 -12.93 -25.45
N LYS A 629 49.12 -13.42 -25.20
CA LYS A 629 49.65 -13.60 -23.84
C LYS A 629 51.04 -12.98 -23.79
N ARG A 630 51.42 -12.56 -22.58
CA ARG A 630 52.84 -12.31 -22.30
C ARG A 630 53.55 -13.66 -22.30
N VAL A 631 54.73 -13.68 -22.88
CA VAL A 631 55.54 -14.89 -23.04
C VAL A 631 56.83 -14.71 -22.25
N ASP A 632 57.23 -15.77 -21.56
CA ASP A 632 58.54 -15.86 -20.94
C ASP A 632 59.62 -15.96 -22.04
N TYR A 633 60.88 -15.74 -21.67
CA TYR A 633 62.02 -15.75 -22.61
C TYR A 633 61.86 -14.75 -23.77
N SER A 634 61.35 -13.56 -23.46
CA SER A 634 61.26 -12.44 -24.39
C SER A 634 61.96 -11.21 -23.83
N GLY A 635 62.45 -10.35 -24.73
CA GLY A 635 63.06 -9.08 -24.35
C GLY A 635 62.88 -8.03 -25.44
N ARG A 636 63.09 -6.78 -25.06
CA ARG A 636 62.93 -5.62 -25.94
C ARG A 636 64.12 -4.68 -25.75
N ALA A 637 64.72 -4.29 -26.87
CA ALA A 637 65.80 -3.32 -26.92
C ALA A 637 65.61 -2.38 -28.12
N VAL A 638 66.31 -1.25 -28.10
CA VAL A 638 66.37 -0.32 -29.25
C VAL A 638 67.27 -0.93 -30.32
N ILE A 639 66.83 -0.87 -31.58
CA ILE A 639 67.64 -1.33 -32.71
C ILE A 639 68.65 -0.25 -33.10
N VAL A 640 69.86 -0.67 -33.42
CA VAL A 640 70.94 0.18 -33.95
C VAL A 640 71.47 -0.48 -35.22
N VAL A 641 71.89 0.32 -36.20
CA VAL A 641 72.48 -0.20 -37.44
C VAL A 641 73.82 -0.90 -37.14
N GLY A 642 74.00 -2.12 -37.66
CA GLY A 642 75.25 -2.88 -37.57
C GLY A 642 75.76 -3.21 -38.98
N PRO A 643 76.47 -2.29 -39.65
CA PRO A 643 76.92 -2.45 -41.04
C PRO A 643 77.82 -3.68 -41.28
N GLU A 644 78.51 -4.14 -40.23
CA GLU A 644 79.42 -5.30 -40.25
C GLU A 644 78.70 -6.66 -40.16
N LEU A 645 77.40 -6.69 -39.88
CA LEU A 645 76.63 -7.91 -39.70
C LEU A 645 76.18 -8.52 -41.04
N LYS A 646 76.25 -9.85 -41.15
CA LYS A 646 75.67 -10.59 -42.29
C LYS A 646 74.13 -10.64 -42.20
N ILE A 647 73.44 -10.88 -43.32
CA ILE A 647 71.96 -10.93 -43.40
C ILE A 647 71.31 -11.87 -42.36
N HIS A 648 71.96 -12.98 -42.00
CA HIS A 648 71.44 -13.96 -41.05
C HIS A 648 71.87 -13.71 -39.60
N GLN A 649 72.49 -12.56 -39.31
CA GLN A 649 73.03 -12.23 -38.00
C GLN A 649 72.32 -11.02 -37.40
N CYS A 650 72.30 -10.95 -36.08
CA CYS A 650 71.88 -9.77 -35.33
C CYS A 650 72.77 -9.58 -34.10
N GLY A 651 72.95 -8.33 -33.68
CA GLY A 651 73.63 -8.00 -32.43
C GLY A 651 72.68 -8.13 -31.24
N LEU A 652 72.98 -9.04 -30.31
CA LEU A 652 72.22 -9.19 -29.07
C LEU A 652 73.06 -8.71 -27.88
N PRO A 653 72.60 -7.72 -27.08
CA PRO A 653 73.34 -7.28 -25.91
C PRO A 653 73.58 -8.42 -24.92
N LYS A 654 74.83 -8.57 -24.46
CA LYS A 654 75.25 -9.67 -23.58
C LYS A 654 74.37 -9.81 -22.33
N LYS A 655 73.97 -8.69 -21.72
CA LYS A 655 73.06 -8.68 -20.55
C LYS A 655 71.68 -9.25 -20.88
N MET A 656 71.13 -8.92 -22.06
CA MET A 656 69.85 -9.43 -22.53
C MET A 656 69.95 -10.92 -22.87
N ALA A 657 71.02 -11.34 -23.54
CA ALA A 657 71.29 -12.74 -23.82
C ALA A 657 71.38 -13.57 -22.53
N LEU A 658 72.07 -13.06 -21.51
CA LEU A 658 72.25 -13.75 -20.24
C LEU A 658 70.91 -14.07 -19.56
N GLU A 659 69.95 -13.14 -19.56
CA GLU A 659 68.61 -13.39 -18.99
C GLU A 659 67.75 -14.29 -19.87
N LEU A 660 67.76 -14.11 -21.19
CA LEU A 660 67.00 -14.95 -22.12
C LEU A 660 67.42 -16.41 -22.07
N PHE A 661 68.72 -16.67 -21.98
CA PHE A 661 69.29 -18.02 -21.98
C PHE A 661 69.69 -18.50 -20.58
N LYS A 662 69.23 -17.83 -19.52
CA LYS A 662 69.59 -18.12 -18.13
C LYS A 662 69.50 -19.60 -17.74
N PRO A 663 68.43 -20.35 -18.07
CA PRO A 663 68.37 -21.77 -17.73
C PRO A 663 69.47 -22.60 -18.39
N PHE A 664 69.81 -22.29 -19.65
CA PHE A 664 70.86 -22.98 -20.40
C PHE A 664 72.25 -22.65 -19.87
N VAL A 665 72.48 -21.39 -19.51
CA VAL A 665 73.75 -20.95 -18.91
C VAL A 665 73.97 -21.61 -17.55
N LEU A 666 72.94 -21.62 -16.68
CA LEU A 666 73.04 -22.29 -15.38
C LEU A 666 73.28 -23.80 -15.53
N ALA A 667 72.57 -24.46 -16.45
CA ALA A 667 72.79 -25.88 -16.73
C ALA A 667 74.22 -26.17 -17.21
N LYS A 668 74.79 -25.29 -18.05
CA LYS A 668 76.17 -25.44 -18.53
C LYS A 668 77.19 -25.21 -17.41
N LEU A 669 76.99 -24.18 -16.58
CA LEU A 669 77.85 -23.90 -15.42
C LEU A 669 77.86 -25.03 -14.40
N LEU A 670 76.72 -25.69 -14.17
CA LEU A 670 76.61 -26.88 -13.29
C LEU A 670 77.25 -28.15 -13.87
N ASN A 671 77.50 -28.19 -15.19
CA ASN A 671 78.14 -29.33 -15.84
C ASN A 671 79.65 -29.13 -16.02
N GLU A 672 80.11 -27.87 -16.09
CA GLU A 672 81.53 -27.51 -16.25
C GLU A 672 82.25 -27.24 -14.93
N GLY A 673 81.51 -26.96 -13.84
CA GLY A 673 82.03 -26.82 -12.48
C GLY A 673 81.50 -27.92 -11.57
#